data_AF-A0A3P7IIV0-F1
#
_entry.id   AF-A0A3P7IIV0-F1
#
_cell.length_a   1.000
_cell.length_b   1.000
_cell.length_c   1.000
_cell.angle_alpha   90.00
_cell.angle_beta   90.00
_cell.angle_gamma   90.00
#
_symmetry.space_group_name_H-M   'P 1'
#
loop_
_entity.id
_entity.type
_entity.pdbx_description
1 polymer ?
#
loop_
_entity_poly.entity_id
_entity_poly.type
_entity_poly.pdbx_seq_one_letter_code
_entity_poly.pdbx_strand_id
1 'polypeptide(L)'
;MMWVILQYVAVYIGKVSTEDMQLIANIYNLLYSDEQCWSGADTDPLLFVRFLVPAAIWIHFYKKLGSQASEVLPKPSESLLRQIQFLQEKTADSDPAIQNVADHNAVLAAVANAYSNDMQNFHKLVLTAVDLFLDGPGDDAGSLWRLPHGIICFPKKTPLPLPLIDSLTFHSRNHLFQMCLLKISTMLNVQQSPKLPSPASIDTLMRLAATTEFEYGVKQVLALMPRALASISASASIGATNQPDRSRDLLYILCDMLSYRLINYPLPVIPKVNVILSCYSALSNNQVQMNVALYSALEQVMLRYWMWNSPQEMIILCNALIGKQGKLTALISSPNSFAEPQHASTMPHERPHANLHVSPEMLRSLLLSMFRALKLTGVEMAPEVLQRCNANFSWPLSVSRTFSTQLTGCSIDDGSDSTPSEELFHCVLQDVRRTHEYLCTQAEEPLMKYFTVERRHTLFCVIYHLIYDSKKLHPVFYSMLSSITAKDIIVMVNKFVDYFIYIFKKNPPSDDQTFTTMVSVLNDMVFMHQLIPFDRLLAALVLHPTDDRATEISLLIIHSMVGSFADVRSRLGLLFHFIPSNKLVNTNSSFFNKMSEYYSQYPELTYREMEAKLRRELQLEMGGIRQMEQPAINPELHMPIYYGNLAERILPIVDILLQRALETVVADQLFSTLLMSFKPCYKYHPQPAAYMYSVLYCLDKTLSHTARARIFVLEICGQLEERDGKYALLTPSFIQDNHQLSLPSQFCQVLVDRILQASHYPHQPPPFVCRDWRFAELPPAGQALTGACIELLASPHPPAVTARALIDLVFIRPLHQPYATINTVALMLTALPSSFQHVFYEHIVSVLDSEALTQGDPSVCFESLESECFLLTENQLLTNLALGHAYLQHCNTCSLAALPEFVRDQLAPKLVTEAQLIFVLRLVVPILQRFYDAKERSKQIQDLAVDVYKMTVKVNERVGVLKYEDAICDLLYHMKYMYVGDFVKNEAEQAIQRLSPSMRIKLKYISHTQLSNDCSWYWGNMSWLEAEKVLMSRPLGTYLIRDSASDRYIFTISYRTTNSVHHTRLPQHGGKFCLGGAFKRKHFSFNFIRHSECLEYDVCKVGQWNLFPKGKWIRN
;
A
#
# COMPACT_ATOMS: atom_id res chain seq x y z
N MET A 1 10.29 -9.11 31.52
CA MET A 1 11.14 -10.22 31.06
C MET A 1 10.35 -11.52 30.95
N MET A 2 9.92 -12.14 32.07
CA MET A 2 9.31 -13.49 32.06
C MET A 2 8.17 -13.71 31.06
N TRP A 3 7.29 -12.73 30.83
CA TRP A 3 6.22 -12.84 29.81
C TRP A 3 6.74 -13.20 28.41
N VAL A 4 7.90 -12.65 28.02
CA VAL A 4 8.57 -12.93 26.73
C VAL A 4 9.14 -14.35 26.71
N ILE A 5 9.72 -14.79 27.84
CA ILE A 5 10.21 -16.17 28.00
C ILE A 5 9.05 -17.17 27.88
N LEU A 6 7.90 -16.89 28.51
CA LEU A 6 6.71 -17.73 28.38
C LEU A 6 6.19 -17.81 26.93
N GLN A 7 6.26 -16.74 26.13
CA GLN A 7 5.91 -16.83 24.70
C GLN A 7 6.75 -17.90 23.98
N TYR A 8 8.07 -17.92 24.24
CA TYR A 8 8.97 -18.91 23.66
C TYR A 8 8.74 -20.31 24.22
N VAL A 9 8.64 -20.45 25.55
CA VAL A 9 8.42 -21.74 26.23
C VAL A 9 7.10 -22.35 25.80
N ALA A 10 6.00 -21.60 25.77
CA ALA A 10 4.69 -22.13 25.43
C ALA A 10 4.63 -22.68 23.99
N VAL A 11 5.27 -22.01 23.01
CA VAL A 11 5.28 -22.45 21.60
C VAL A 11 6.32 -23.54 21.33
N TYR A 12 7.49 -23.47 21.96
CA TYR A 12 8.64 -24.32 21.62
C TYR A 12 9.07 -25.27 22.73
N ILE A 13 8.22 -25.60 23.71
CA ILE A 13 8.53 -26.48 24.86
C ILE A 13 9.27 -27.77 24.45
N GLY A 14 8.93 -28.37 23.31
CA GLY A 14 9.64 -29.54 22.76
C GLY A 14 11.13 -29.32 22.51
N LYS A 15 11.51 -28.13 22.05
CA LYS A 15 12.90 -27.72 21.72
C LYS A 15 13.70 -27.17 22.91
N VAL A 16 13.04 -26.71 23.98
CA VAL A 16 13.72 -26.20 25.19
C VAL A 16 14.52 -27.32 25.85
N SER A 17 15.84 -27.19 25.95
CA SER A 17 16.71 -28.17 26.60
C SER A 17 16.59 -28.13 28.14
N THR A 18 17.12 -29.13 28.83
CA THR A 18 17.20 -29.13 30.31
C THR A 18 18.11 -28.00 30.82
N GLU A 19 19.16 -27.65 30.09
CA GLU A 19 20.06 -26.53 30.38
C GLU A 19 19.31 -25.18 30.26
N ASP A 20 18.51 -25.00 29.21
CA ASP A 20 17.66 -23.81 29.03
C ASP A 20 16.67 -23.64 30.21
N MET A 21 16.07 -24.74 30.68
CA MET A 21 15.14 -24.71 31.83
C MET A 21 15.84 -24.25 33.11
N GLN A 22 17.06 -24.76 33.37
CA GLN A 22 17.87 -24.33 34.52
C GLN A 22 18.28 -22.86 34.39
N LEU A 23 18.64 -22.41 33.20
CA LEU A 23 19.01 -21.02 32.94
C LEU A 23 17.81 -20.07 33.14
N ILE A 24 16.61 -20.46 32.69
CA ILE A 24 15.35 -19.74 32.96
C ILE A 24 15.04 -19.72 34.46
N ALA A 25 15.28 -20.82 35.19
CA ALA A 25 15.10 -20.86 36.64
C ALA A 25 16.09 -19.96 37.39
N ASN A 26 17.34 -19.86 36.92
CA ASN A 26 18.32 -18.90 37.44
C ASN A 26 17.91 -17.45 37.17
N ILE A 27 17.30 -17.16 36.02
CA ILE A 27 16.70 -15.84 35.72
C ILE A 27 15.54 -15.53 36.67
N TYR A 28 14.74 -16.52 37.08
CA TYR A 28 13.70 -16.31 38.11
C TYR A 28 14.33 -15.93 39.45
N ASN A 29 15.28 -16.72 39.94
CA ASN A 29 15.95 -16.48 41.23
C ASN A 29 16.72 -15.14 41.27
N LEU A 30 17.13 -14.60 40.11
CA LEU A 30 17.75 -13.28 40.01
C LEU A 30 16.74 -12.11 40.02
N LEU A 31 15.52 -12.32 39.52
CA LEU A 31 14.53 -11.26 39.31
C LEU A 31 13.43 -11.20 40.40
N TYR A 32 13.28 -12.25 41.21
CA TYR A 32 12.20 -12.40 42.17
C TYR A 32 12.73 -12.69 43.57
N SER A 33 12.04 -12.15 44.58
CA SER A 33 12.28 -12.40 46.00
C SER A 33 11.13 -13.24 46.60
N ASP A 34 11.40 -13.96 47.69
CA ASP A 34 10.45 -14.92 48.28
C ASP A 34 9.17 -14.30 48.86
N GLU A 35 9.16 -12.99 49.13
CA GLU A 35 8.06 -12.28 49.80
C GLU A 35 6.92 -11.81 48.88
N GLN A 36 7.00 -12.03 47.56
CA GLN A 36 6.02 -11.47 46.63
C GLN A 36 4.62 -12.10 46.76
N CYS A 37 3.68 -11.34 47.30
CA CYS A 37 2.26 -11.67 47.35
C CYS A 37 1.45 -10.72 46.45
N TRP A 38 0.54 -11.25 45.63
CA TRP A 38 -0.40 -10.44 44.84
C TRP A 38 -1.43 -9.78 45.76
N SER A 39 -1.61 -8.47 45.60
CA SER A 39 -2.53 -7.64 46.41
C SER A 39 -3.49 -6.80 45.55
N GLY A 40 -3.50 -7.00 44.23
CA GLY A 40 -4.41 -6.34 43.31
C GLY A 40 -5.75 -7.07 43.16
N ALA A 41 -6.77 -6.36 42.67
CA ALA A 41 -7.96 -6.98 42.12
C ALA A 41 -7.73 -7.39 40.66
N ASP A 42 -8.50 -8.36 40.15
CA ASP A 42 -8.42 -8.92 38.79
C ASP A 42 -8.83 -7.92 37.66
N THR A 43 -8.88 -6.62 37.97
CA THR A 43 -9.36 -5.53 37.11
C THR A 43 -8.45 -5.23 35.91
N ASP A 44 -7.17 -5.63 35.96
CA ASP A 44 -6.25 -5.60 34.81
C ASP A 44 -5.80 -7.03 34.48
N PRO A 45 -6.40 -7.66 33.44
CA PRO A 45 -6.04 -9.02 33.01
C PRO A 45 -4.56 -9.19 32.65
N LEU A 46 -3.91 -8.15 32.11
CA LEU A 46 -2.54 -8.25 31.63
C LEU A 46 -1.55 -8.21 32.80
N LEU A 47 -1.79 -7.35 33.81
CA LEU A 47 -1.00 -7.32 35.03
C LEU A 47 -1.19 -8.61 35.85
N PHE A 48 -2.42 -9.08 36.00
CA PHE A 48 -2.73 -10.33 36.69
C PHE A 48 -2.04 -11.53 36.04
N VAL A 49 -2.18 -11.70 34.72
CA VAL A 49 -1.49 -12.77 33.99
C VAL A 49 0.03 -12.63 34.13
N ARG A 50 0.59 -11.42 34.01
CA ARG A 50 2.03 -11.18 34.13
C ARG A 50 2.61 -11.58 35.49
N PHE A 51 1.83 -11.48 36.56
CA PHE A 51 2.21 -11.99 37.88
C PHE A 51 2.34 -13.52 37.88
N LEU A 52 1.36 -14.23 37.32
CA LEU A 52 1.32 -15.71 37.28
C LEU A 52 2.20 -16.36 36.20
N VAL A 53 2.93 -15.58 35.40
CA VAL A 53 3.81 -16.11 34.33
C VAL A 53 4.83 -17.13 34.82
N PRO A 54 5.58 -16.92 35.93
CA PRO A 54 6.55 -17.90 36.38
C PRO A 54 5.89 -19.25 36.70
N ALA A 55 4.71 -19.25 37.33
CA ALA A 55 3.96 -20.47 37.59
C ALA A 55 3.54 -21.19 36.30
N ALA A 56 3.08 -20.45 35.28
CA ALA A 56 2.78 -21.02 33.96
C ALA A 56 4.02 -21.67 33.30
N ILE A 57 5.20 -21.03 33.37
CA ILE A 57 6.47 -21.60 32.87
C ILE A 57 6.79 -22.93 33.58
N TRP A 58 6.67 -22.98 34.91
CA TRP A 58 6.91 -24.20 35.69
C TRP A 58 5.91 -25.31 35.37
N ILE A 59 4.63 -24.99 35.12
CA ILE A 59 3.62 -25.97 34.69
C ILE A 59 4.01 -26.60 33.33
N HIS A 60 4.50 -25.82 32.36
CA HIS A 60 5.02 -26.35 31.10
C HIS A 60 6.24 -27.25 31.31
N PHE A 61 7.17 -26.90 32.20
CA PHE A 61 8.33 -27.74 32.51
C PHE A 61 7.94 -29.03 33.23
N TYR A 62 7.04 -28.98 34.21
CA TYR A 62 6.52 -30.16 34.90
C TYR A 62 5.77 -31.10 33.95
N LYS A 63 4.97 -30.58 33.02
CA LYS A 63 4.31 -31.40 31.99
C LYS A 63 5.32 -32.10 31.07
N LYS A 64 6.45 -31.46 30.74
CA LYS A 64 7.51 -32.04 29.90
C LYS A 64 8.41 -33.05 30.63
N LEU A 65 8.81 -32.75 31.87
CA LEU A 65 9.76 -33.57 32.64
C LEU A 65 9.08 -34.73 33.40
N GLY A 66 7.79 -34.61 33.71
CA GLY A 66 7.06 -35.62 34.48
C GLY A 66 7.75 -35.91 35.82
N SER A 67 8.08 -37.17 36.08
CA SER A 67 8.79 -37.60 37.30
C SER A 67 10.24 -37.10 37.41
N GLN A 68 10.88 -36.69 36.30
CA GLN A 68 12.27 -36.19 36.32
C GLN A 68 12.36 -34.70 36.74
N ALA A 69 11.23 -34.04 36.99
CA ALA A 69 11.18 -32.62 37.32
C ALA A 69 12.05 -32.23 38.54
N SER A 70 12.08 -33.07 39.57
CA SER A 70 12.84 -32.84 40.81
C SER A 70 14.35 -33.03 40.69
N GLU A 71 14.83 -33.66 39.61
CA GLU A 71 16.25 -33.87 39.36
C GLU A 71 16.85 -32.73 38.51
N VAL A 72 16.04 -32.13 37.63
CA VAL A 72 16.49 -31.13 36.65
C VAL A 72 16.26 -29.69 37.12
N LEU A 73 15.15 -29.41 37.80
CA LEU A 73 14.78 -28.04 38.20
C LEU A 73 15.16 -27.76 39.66
N PRO A 74 15.59 -26.53 40.00
CA PRO A 74 15.69 -26.11 41.38
C PRO A 74 14.29 -26.09 42.03
N LYS A 75 14.23 -26.34 43.34
CA LYS A 75 12.98 -26.25 44.12
C LYS A 75 12.42 -24.82 44.00
N PRO A 76 11.13 -24.64 43.65
CA PRO A 76 10.53 -23.31 43.57
C PRO A 76 10.45 -22.65 44.95
N SER A 77 10.44 -21.31 44.97
CA SER A 77 10.13 -20.51 46.16
C SER A 77 8.73 -20.80 46.68
N GLU A 78 8.46 -20.46 47.94
CA GLU A 78 7.12 -20.68 48.53
C GLU A 78 6.05 -19.83 47.81
N SER A 79 6.36 -18.58 47.44
CA SER A 79 5.47 -17.75 46.63
C SER A 79 5.16 -18.40 45.27
N LEU A 80 6.18 -18.90 44.56
CA LEU A 80 5.97 -19.58 43.28
C LEU A 80 5.16 -20.87 43.43
N LEU A 81 5.40 -21.64 44.49
CA LEU A 81 4.63 -22.85 44.78
C LEU A 81 3.14 -22.53 44.98
N ARG A 82 2.81 -21.48 45.73
CA ARG A 82 1.42 -21.02 45.92
C ARG A 82 0.76 -20.58 44.60
N GLN A 83 1.50 -19.91 43.71
CA GLN A 83 1.00 -19.54 42.38
C GLN A 83 0.75 -20.76 41.47
N ILE A 84 1.61 -21.78 41.55
CA ILE A 84 1.43 -23.05 40.83
C ILE A 84 0.20 -23.80 41.37
N GLN A 85 0.06 -23.88 42.70
CA GLN A 85 -1.10 -24.50 43.37
C GLN A 85 -2.41 -23.80 42.97
N PHE A 86 -2.45 -22.47 43.01
CA PHE A 86 -3.61 -21.69 42.55
C PHE A 86 -4.05 -22.09 41.12
N LEU A 87 -3.12 -22.16 40.16
CA LEU A 87 -3.44 -22.58 38.80
C LEU A 87 -3.86 -24.06 38.68
N GLN A 88 -3.34 -24.93 39.54
CA GLN A 88 -3.71 -26.36 39.59
C GLN A 88 -5.10 -26.58 40.20
N GLU A 89 -5.48 -25.84 41.24
CA GLU A 89 -6.83 -25.86 41.83
C GLU A 89 -7.90 -25.48 40.80
N LYS A 90 -7.58 -24.55 39.89
CA LYS A 90 -8.42 -24.15 38.74
C LYS A 90 -8.66 -25.24 37.69
N THR A 91 -8.07 -26.44 37.84
CA THR A 91 -8.38 -27.59 36.97
C THR A 91 -9.54 -28.45 37.46
N ALA A 92 -10.09 -28.18 38.65
CA ALA A 92 -11.26 -28.90 39.17
C ALA A 92 -12.54 -28.60 38.37
N ASP A 93 -13.39 -29.62 38.21
CA ASP A 93 -14.50 -29.72 37.24
C ASP A 93 -15.67 -28.72 37.40
N SER A 94 -15.55 -27.70 38.25
CA SER A 94 -16.66 -26.84 38.67
C SER A 94 -16.28 -25.42 39.10
N ASP A 95 -15.18 -24.84 38.59
CA ASP A 95 -14.86 -23.44 38.90
C ASP A 95 -15.77 -22.45 38.13
N PRO A 96 -16.62 -21.67 38.83
CA PRO A 96 -17.56 -20.74 38.18
C PRO A 96 -16.87 -19.53 37.52
N ALA A 97 -15.64 -19.19 37.92
CA ALA A 97 -14.89 -18.10 37.31
C ALA A 97 -14.48 -18.44 35.87
N ILE A 98 -14.06 -19.68 35.60
CA ILE A 98 -13.67 -20.09 34.23
C ILE A 98 -14.89 -20.11 33.30
N GLN A 99 -16.05 -20.53 33.81
CA GLN A 99 -17.30 -20.57 33.04
C GLN A 99 -17.87 -19.17 32.79
N ASN A 100 -17.68 -18.23 33.72
CA ASN A 100 -18.09 -16.83 33.55
C ASN A 100 -16.98 -15.97 32.93
N VAL A 101 -16.73 -16.21 31.64
CA VAL A 101 -15.78 -15.47 30.79
C VAL A 101 -16.00 -13.96 30.83
N ALA A 102 -17.24 -13.49 30.97
CA ALA A 102 -17.56 -12.06 30.97
C ALA A 102 -16.90 -11.32 32.14
N ASP A 103 -16.99 -11.89 33.34
CA ASP A 103 -16.56 -11.23 34.58
C ASP A 103 -15.13 -11.63 35.01
N HIS A 104 -14.62 -12.79 34.58
CA HIS A 104 -13.33 -13.35 35.05
C HIS A 104 -12.29 -13.58 33.94
N ASN A 105 -12.24 -12.65 32.97
CA ASN A 105 -11.28 -12.68 31.85
C ASN A 105 -9.81 -12.95 32.28
N ALA A 106 -9.37 -12.37 33.41
CA ALA A 106 -8.00 -12.51 33.90
C ALA A 106 -7.63 -13.96 34.26
N VAL A 107 -8.53 -14.66 34.97
CA VAL A 107 -8.34 -16.06 35.39
C VAL A 107 -8.33 -16.99 34.18
N LEU A 108 -9.27 -16.80 33.23
CA LEU A 108 -9.32 -17.59 31.99
C LEU A 108 -8.02 -17.47 31.20
N ALA A 109 -7.46 -16.26 31.06
CA ALA A 109 -6.19 -16.06 30.36
C ALA A 109 -5.01 -16.74 31.08
N ALA A 110 -4.94 -16.66 32.41
CA ALA A 110 -3.89 -17.31 33.19
C ALA A 110 -3.91 -18.85 33.03
N VAL A 111 -5.10 -19.46 33.15
CA VAL A 111 -5.31 -20.90 32.92
C VAL A 111 -4.96 -21.29 31.49
N ALA A 112 -5.44 -20.53 30.49
CA ALA A 112 -5.13 -20.79 29.08
C ALA A 112 -3.63 -20.73 28.76
N ASN A 113 -2.88 -19.86 29.43
CA ASN A 113 -1.44 -19.72 29.23
C ASN A 113 -0.63 -20.81 29.92
N ALA A 114 -1.10 -21.33 31.06
CA ALA A 114 -0.47 -22.42 31.79
C ALA A 114 -0.69 -23.78 31.09
N TYR A 115 -1.89 -24.03 30.57
CA TYR A 115 -2.30 -25.33 30.05
C TYR A 115 -2.26 -25.44 28.51
N SER A 116 -1.69 -24.49 27.77
CA SER A 116 -1.69 -24.50 26.29
C SER A 116 -1.04 -25.72 25.64
N ASN A 117 -0.14 -26.42 26.34
CA ASN A 117 0.49 -27.66 25.90
C ASN A 117 -0.21 -28.92 26.45
N ASP A 118 -1.25 -28.77 27.26
CA ASP A 118 -2.04 -29.88 27.83
C ASP A 118 -3.44 -29.88 27.22
N MET A 119 -3.55 -30.35 25.98
CA MET A 119 -4.74 -30.16 25.15
C MET A 119 -6.04 -30.72 25.76
N GLN A 120 -5.95 -31.75 26.62
CA GLN A 120 -7.11 -32.29 27.34
C GLN A 120 -7.70 -31.24 28.30
N ASN A 121 -6.85 -30.65 29.15
CA ASN A 121 -7.24 -29.61 30.09
C ASN A 121 -7.58 -28.30 29.36
N PHE A 122 -6.81 -27.92 28.34
CA PHE A 122 -7.09 -26.73 27.53
C PHE A 122 -8.44 -26.80 26.82
N HIS A 123 -8.78 -27.95 26.22
CA HIS A 123 -10.09 -28.12 25.59
C HIS A 123 -11.22 -28.04 26.63
N LYS A 124 -11.10 -28.78 27.74
CA LYS A 124 -12.11 -28.87 28.79
C LYS A 124 -12.39 -27.53 29.47
N LEU A 125 -11.34 -26.81 29.84
CA LEU A 125 -11.43 -25.59 30.65
C LEU A 125 -11.60 -24.33 29.78
N VAL A 126 -10.87 -24.24 28.66
CA VAL A 126 -10.78 -22.99 27.87
C VAL A 126 -11.66 -23.04 26.64
N LEU A 127 -11.52 -24.06 25.78
CA LEU A 127 -12.28 -24.11 24.53
C LEU A 127 -13.78 -24.20 24.79
N THR A 128 -14.23 -25.10 25.68
CA THR A 128 -15.65 -25.25 26.01
C THR A 128 -16.25 -23.98 26.64
N ALA A 129 -15.52 -23.28 27.52
CA ALA A 129 -16.01 -22.03 28.12
C ALA A 129 -16.12 -20.89 27.10
N VAL A 130 -15.11 -20.74 26.23
CA VAL A 130 -15.13 -19.72 25.16
C VAL A 130 -16.20 -20.06 24.10
N ASP A 131 -16.38 -21.33 23.76
CA ASP A 131 -17.41 -21.78 22.82
C ASP A 131 -18.83 -21.41 23.30
N LEU A 132 -19.14 -21.73 24.56
CA LEU A 132 -20.41 -21.38 25.22
C LEU A 132 -20.60 -19.87 25.36
N PHE A 133 -19.53 -19.11 25.62
CA PHE A 133 -19.58 -17.65 25.63
C PHE A 133 -19.90 -17.08 24.23
N LEU A 134 -19.28 -17.65 23.18
CA LEU A 134 -19.33 -17.13 21.82
C LEU A 134 -20.56 -17.54 21.01
N ASP A 135 -21.17 -18.71 21.21
CA ASP A 135 -22.41 -19.07 20.48
C ASP A 135 -23.62 -19.35 21.40
N GLY A 136 -23.40 -19.63 22.69
CA GLY A 136 -24.47 -20.00 23.65
C GLY A 136 -24.82 -21.49 23.63
N PRO A 137 -25.74 -21.93 24.51
CA PRO A 137 -26.18 -23.33 24.52
C PRO A 137 -26.91 -23.68 23.22
N GLY A 138 -26.58 -24.83 22.64
CA GLY A 138 -26.85 -25.12 21.22
C GLY A 138 -28.32 -25.27 20.82
N ASP A 139 -29.23 -25.57 21.74
CA ASP A 139 -30.52 -26.21 21.42
C ASP A 139 -31.80 -25.42 21.78
N ASP A 140 -31.72 -24.31 22.51
CA ASP A 140 -32.92 -23.54 22.86
C ASP A 140 -33.47 -22.73 21.68
N ALA A 141 -34.57 -23.21 21.09
CA ALA A 141 -35.22 -22.57 19.94
C ALA A 141 -35.68 -21.12 20.19
N GLY A 142 -35.95 -20.75 21.45
CA GLY A 142 -36.27 -19.38 21.87
C GLY A 142 -35.06 -18.44 22.01
N SER A 143 -33.83 -18.94 21.87
CA SER A 143 -32.62 -18.15 22.08
C SER A 143 -32.09 -17.44 20.83
N LEU A 144 -32.48 -17.87 19.62
CA LEU A 144 -31.84 -17.52 18.34
C LEU A 144 -31.95 -16.03 17.95
N TRP A 145 -30.94 -15.52 17.22
CA TRP A 145 -30.93 -14.15 16.69
C TRP A 145 -31.18 -14.11 15.18
N ARG A 146 -31.62 -12.95 14.69
CA ARG A 146 -31.84 -12.66 13.27
C ARG A 146 -30.92 -11.54 12.79
N LEU A 147 -30.09 -11.86 11.80
CA LEU A 147 -29.36 -10.91 10.97
C LEU A 147 -30.35 -10.11 10.09
N PRO A 148 -29.88 -9.05 9.39
CA PRO A 148 -30.64 -8.38 8.34
C PRO A 148 -31.37 -9.35 7.40
N HIS A 149 -32.56 -8.94 6.94
CA HIS A 149 -33.47 -9.74 6.11
C HIS A 149 -33.97 -11.05 6.77
N GLY A 150 -33.76 -11.22 8.09
CA GLY A 150 -34.35 -12.31 8.88
C GLY A 150 -33.55 -13.61 8.92
N ILE A 151 -32.31 -13.61 8.43
CA ILE A 151 -31.43 -14.78 8.39
C ILE A 151 -31.04 -15.22 9.82
N ILE A 152 -31.16 -16.52 10.12
CA ILE A 152 -31.01 -17.07 11.47
C ILE A 152 -29.54 -17.41 11.78
N CYS A 153 -29.05 -16.96 12.94
CA CYS A 153 -27.72 -17.30 13.47
C CYS A 153 -27.72 -17.55 14.99
N PHE A 154 -26.58 -18.02 15.52
CA PHE A 154 -26.37 -18.10 16.96
C PHE A 154 -26.41 -16.71 17.63
N PRO A 155 -26.96 -16.57 18.85
CA PRO A 155 -27.46 -15.28 19.32
C PRO A 155 -26.47 -14.33 20.00
N LYS A 156 -25.27 -14.81 20.32
CA LYS A 156 -24.28 -14.03 21.07
C LYS A 156 -23.69 -12.92 20.19
N LYS A 157 -23.69 -11.70 20.71
CA LYS A 157 -23.25 -10.48 20.00
C LYS A 157 -22.04 -9.79 20.63
N THR A 158 -21.52 -10.33 21.74
CA THR A 158 -20.36 -9.81 22.46
C THR A 158 -19.14 -10.70 22.17
N PRO A 159 -18.19 -10.27 21.31
CA PRO A 159 -16.94 -10.98 21.04
C PRO A 159 -15.96 -10.89 22.22
N LEU A 160 -14.88 -11.68 22.19
CA LEU A 160 -13.83 -11.61 23.21
C LEU A 160 -13.19 -10.20 23.28
N PRO A 161 -12.98 -9.64 24.49
CA PRO A 161 -12.41 -8.31 24.64
C PRO A 161 -10.91 -8.31 24.30
N LEU A 162 -10.41 -7.24 23.67
CA LEU A 162 -8.99 -7.13 23.29
C LEU A 162 -8.03 -7.27 24.49
N PRO A 163 -8.29 -6.71 25.69
CA PRO A 163 -7.47 -6.95 26.88
C PRO A 163 -7.31 -8.43 27.27
N LEU A 164 -8.34 -9.26 27.06
CA LEU A 164 -8.22 -10.71 27.26
C LEU A 164 -7.26 -11.32 26.23
N ILE A 165 -7.45 -10.98 24.95
CA ILE A 165 -6.64 -11.51 23.84
C ILE A 165 -5.16 -11.11 23.97
N ASP A 166 -4.89 -9.86 24.37
CA ASP A 166 -3.55 -9.34 24.62
C ASP A 166 -2.88 -9.98 25.85
N SER A 167 -3.68 -10.54 26.76
CA SER A 167 -3.24 -11.30 27.94
C SER A 167 -3.03 -12.80 27.63
N LEU A 168 -3.22 -13.26 26.40
CA LEU A 168 -2.97 -14.65 26.00
C LEU A 168 -1.59 -14.81 25.33
N THR A 169 -0.95 -15.98 25.52
CA THR A 169 0.26 -16.35 24.77
C THR A 169 -0.06 -16.57 23.29
N PHE A 170 0.94 -16.51 22.42
CA PHE A 170 0.78 -16.85 20.99
C PHE A 170 0.20 -18.27 20.82
N HIS A 171 0.60 -19.23 21.66
CA HIS A 171 0.10 -20.60 21.57
C HIS A 171 -1.39 -20.70 21.94
N SER A 172 -1.80 -20.09 23.06
CA SER A 172 -3.21 -20.04 23.49
C SER A 172 -4.09 -19.29 22.46
N ARG A 173 -3.62 -18.16 21.92
CA ARG A 173 -4.31 -17.43 20.83
C ARG A 173 -4.49 -18.28 19.58
N ASN A 174 -3.47 -19.06 19.19
CA ASN A 174 -3.58 -19.94 18.02
C ASN A 174 -4.64 -21.04 18.22
N HIS A 175 -4.72 -21.67 19.39
CA HIS A 175 -5.76 -22.68 19.66
C HIS A 175 -7.18 -22.09 19.58
N LEU A 176 -7.40 -20.90 20.16
CA LEU A 176 -8.69 -20.19 20.03
C LEU A 176 -8.99 -19.77 18.59
N PHE A 177 -7.97 -19.34 17.83
CA PHE A 177 -8.10 -19.01 16.42
C PHE A 177 -8.52 -20.24 15.60
N GLN A 178 -7.88 -21.39 15.80
CA GLN A 178 -8.24 -22.64 15.11
C GLN A 178 -9.66 -23.10 15.45
N MET A 179 -10.09 -22.97 16.71
CA MET A 179 -11.47 -23.24 17.12
C MET A 179 -12.46 -22.36 16.34
N CYS A 180 -12.24 -21.05 16.29
CA CYS A 180 -13.12 -20.12 15.57
C CYS A 180 -13.09 -20.35 14.05
N LEU A 181 -11.92 -20.66 13.48
CA LEU A 181 -11.75 -20.98 12.05
C LEU A 181 -12.50 -22.27 11.68
N LEU A 182 -12.46 -23.28 12.56
CA LEU A 182 -13.15 -24.56 12.36
C LEU A 182 -14.67 -24.35 12.21
N LYS A 183 -15.30 -23.56 13.10
CA LYS A 183 -16.73 -23.21 13.05
C LYS A 183 -17.19 -22.65 11.70
N ILE A 184 -16.32 -21.90 11.03
CA ILE A 184 -16.64 -21.29 9.72
C ILE A 184 -16.33 -22.28 8.59
N SER A 185 -15.22 -23.01 8.69
CA SER A 185 -14.83 -24.01 7.68
C SER A 185 -15.81 -25.18 7.56
N THR A 186 -16.52 -25.52 8.64
CA THR A 186 -17.56 -26.57 8.64
C THR A 186 -18.78 -26.21 7.81
N MET A 187 -18.99 -24.93 7.42
CA MET A 187 -20.00 -24.55 6.45
C MET A 187 -19.76 -25.14 5.03
N LEU A 188 -18.56 -25.64 4.75
CA LEU A 188 -18.26 -26.41 3.54
C LEU A 188 -18.71 -27.87 3.63
N ASN A 189 -19.02 -28.37 4.83
CA ASN A 189 -19.44 -29.75 5.04
C ASN A 189 -20.97 -29.83 5.01
N VAL A 190 -21.50 -30.40 3.92
CA VAL A 190 -22.95 -30.60 3.67
C VAL A 190 -23.69 -31.27 4.84
N GLN A 191 -22.99 -32.02 5.70
CA GLN A 191 -23.57 -32.78 6.81
C GLN A 191 -23.70 -32.03 8.16
N GLN A 192 -23.21 -30.80 8.31
CA GLN A 192 -23.10 -30.13 9.63
C GLN A 192 -23.83 -28.78 9.72
N SER A 193 -24.75 -28.68 10.70
CA SER A 193 -25.43 -27.47 11.21
C SER A 193 -26.19 -26.58 10.20
N PRO A 194 -27.53 -26.41 10.31
CA PRO A 194 -28.26 -25.44 9.50
C PRO A 194 -28.05 -23.97 9.94
N LYS A 195 -27.43 -23.72 11.10
CA LYS A 195 -27.29 -22.41 11.76
C LYS A 195 -25.97 -21.73 11.37
N LEU A 196 -26.02 -20.43 11.08
CA LEU A 196 -24.82 -19.61 10.88
C LEU A 196 -24.13 -19.26 12.21
N PRO A 197 -22.78 -19.08 12.25
CA PRO A 197 -22.04 -18.66 13.44
C PRO A 197 -22.58 -17.36 14.04
N SER A 198 -22.35 -17.12 15.33
CA SER A 198 -22.79 -15.86 15.95
C SER A 198 -21.94 -14.66 15.48
N PRO A 199 -22.48 -13.43 15.55
CA PRO A 199 -21.68 -12.23 15.36
C PRO A 199 -20.47 -12.13 16.34
N ALA A 200 -20.59 -12.68 17.55
CA ALA A 200 -19.47 -12.76 18.49
C ALA A 200 -18.36 -13.71 18.03
N SER A 201 -18.70 -14.88 17.49
CA SER A 201 -17.76 -15.85 16.91
C SER A 201 -17.03 -15.24 15.70
N ILE A 202 -17.77 -14.56 14.82
CA ILE A 202 -17.23 -13.89 13.62
C ILE A 202 -16.25 -12.76 14.00
N ASP A 203 -16.62 -11.80 14.84
CA ASP A 203 -15.74 -10.68 15.21
C ASP A 203 -14.55 -11.15 16.09
N THR A 204 -14.73 -12.19 16.91
CA THR A 204 -13.62 -12.81 17.67
C THR A 204 -12.57 -13.46 16.77
N LEU A 205 -12.99 -14.17 15.71
CA LEU A 205 -12.04 -14.69 14.72
C LEU A 205 -11.19 -13.56 14.12
N MET A 206 -11.81 -12.41 13.83
CA MET A 206 -11.10 -11.25 13.27
C MET A 206 -10.12 -10.63 14.27
N ARG A 207 -10.50 -10.50 15.55
CA ARG A 207 -9.60 -10.03 16.62
C ARG A 207 -8.41 -10.98 16.81
N LEU A 208 -8.64 -12.29 16.73
CA LEU A 208 -7.58 -13.29 16.84
C LEU A 208 -6.69 -13.30 15.60
N ALA A 209 -7.25 -13.21 14.39
CA ALA A 209 -6.48 -13.08 13.15
C ALA A 209 -5.59 -11.83 13.17
N ALA A 210 -6.09 -10.72 13.74
CA ALA A 210 -5.39 -9.45 13.92
C ALA A 210 -4.23 -9.45 14.93
N THR A 211 -4.26 -10.35 15.92
CA THR A 211 -3.38 -10.31 17.10
C THR A 211 -2.54 -11.56 17.30
N THR A 212 -2.81 -12.64 16.57
CA THR A 212 -1.89 -13.79 16.42
C THR A 212 -0.65 -13.36 15.62
N GLU A 213 0.22 -14.28 15.19
CA GLU A 213 1.17 -13.96 14.12
C GLU A 213 0.35 -13.56 12.87
N PHE A 214 0.13 -12.25 12.71
CA PHE A 214 -0.95 -11.67 11.89
C PHE A 214 -0.99 -12.22 10.47
N GLU A 215 0.19 -12.37 9.85
CA GLU A 215 0.34 -12.95 8.52
C GLU A 215 -0.13 -14.42 8.44
N TYR A 216 0.13 -15.23 9.47
CA TYR A 216 -0.30 -16.63 9.55
C TYR A 216 -1.80 -16.78 9.79
N GLY A 217 -2.38 -15.95 10.68
CA GLY A 217 -3.81 -15.93 10.94
C GLY A 217 -4.61 -15.52 9.69
N VAL A 218 -4.28 -14.37 9.10
CA VAL A 218 -4.96 -13.88 7.89
C VAL A 218 -4.79 -14.85 6.72
N LYS A 219 -3.59 -15.39 6.49
CA LYS A 219 -3.34 -16.36 5.39
C LYS A 219 -4.25 -17.59 5.46
N GLN A 220 -4.60 -18.06 6.65
CA GLN A 220 -5.52 -19.20 6.81
C GLN A 220 -6.99 -18.82 6.54
N VAL A 221 -7.44 -17.63 6.97
CA VAL A 221 -8.77 -17.11 6.62
C VAL A 221 -8.89 -16.96 5.09
N LEU A 222 -7.87 -16.38 4.45
CA LEU A 222 -7.83 -16.21 2.99
C LEU A 222 -7.85 -17.55 2.23
N ALA A 223 -7.26 -18.60 2.79
CA ALA A 223 -7.29 -19.94 2.19
C ALA A 223 -8.69 -20.58 2.14
N LEU A 224 -9.70 -20.02 2.82
CA LEU A 224 -11.08 -20.46 2.71
C LEU A 224 -11.77 -19.99 1.41
N MET A 225 -11.38 -18.84 0.83
CA MET A 225 -12.03 -18.33 -0.39
C MET A 225 -11.92 -19.30 -1.59
N PRO A 226 -10.74 -19.83 -1.96
CA PRO A 226 -10.64 -20.81 -3.05
C PRO A 226 -11.40 -22.11 -2.76
N ARG A 227 -11.51 -22.52 -1.48
CA ARG A 227 -12.26 -23.72 -1.07
C ARG A 227 -13.77 -23.52 -1.23
N ALA A 228 -14.29 -22.37 -0.81
CA ALA A 228 -15.69 -22.00 -1.03
C ALA A 228 -16.02 -21.94 -2.52
N LEU A 229 -15.17 -21.30 -3.34
CA LEU A 229 -15.35 -21.22 -4.78
C LEU A 229 -15.32 -22.60 -5.47
N ALA A 230 -14.44 -23.50 -5.03
CA ALA A 230 -14.41 -24.88 -5.52
C ALA A 230 -15.72 -25.62 -5.15
N SER A 231 -16.25 -25.42 -3.95
CA SER A 231 -17.53 -25.99 -3.52
C SER A 231 -18.71 -25.49 -4.37
N ILE A 232 -18.82 -24.17 -4.59
CA ILE A 232 -19.84 -23.55 -5.48
C ILE A 232 -19.77 -24.13 -6.90
N SER A 233 -18.56 -24.46 -7.37
CA SER A 233 -18.36 -25.03 -8.71
C SER A 233 -18.74 -26.52 -8.77
N ALA A 234 -18.55 -27.26 -7.68
CA ALA A 234 -18.89 -28.68 -7.58
C ALA A 234 -20.39 -28.92 -7.33
N SER A 235 -21.06 -28.07 -6.56
CA SER A 235 -22.52 -28.18 -6.32
C SER A 235 -23.34 -27.90 -7.59
N ALA A 236 -22.78 -27.18 -8.56
CA ALA A 236 -23.42 -26.94 -9.86
C ALA A 236 -23.49 -28.19 -10.78
N SER A 237 -22.71 -29.24 -10.53
CA SER A 237 -22.71 -30.48 -11.34
C SER A 237 -23.51 -31.63 -10.71
N ILE A 238 -23.87 -31.51 -9.44
CA ILE A 238 -24.66 -32.50 -8.69
C ILE A 238 -26.10 -31.98 -8.61
N GLY A 239 -27.03 -32.68 -9.31
CA GLY A 239 -28.45 -32.31 -9.30
C GLY A 239 -29.02 -32.21 -7.88
N ALA A 240 -29.92 -31.23 -7.69
CA ALA A 240 -30.43 -30.75 -6.40
C ALA A 240 -30.56 -31.85 -5.32
N THR A 241 -29.60 -31.88 -4.39
CA THR A 241 -29.76 -32.58 -3.13
C THR A 241 -30.58 -31.69 -2.18
N ASN A 242 -31.44 -32.29 -1.34
CA ASN A 242 -32.38 -31.57 -0.46
C ASN A 242 -31.70 -30.86 0.74
N GLN A 243 -30.46 -30.40 0.62
CA GLN A 243 -29.71 -29.72 1.68
C GLN A 243 -29.10 -28.40 1.17
N PRO A 244 -29.15 -27.32 1.96
CA PRO A 244 -28.70 -26.01 1.52
C PRO A 244 -27.16 -25.95 1.43
N ASP A 245 -26.64 -25.76 0.22
CA ASP A 245 -25.22 -25.46 -0.01
C ASP A 245 -24.86 -24.07 0.55
N ARG A 246 -24.26 -24.05 1.74
CA ARG A 246 -23.82 -22.85 2.46
C ARG A 246 -22.49 -22.26 1.93
N SER A 247 -21.91 -22.79 0.85
CA SER A 247 -20.63 -22.29 0.32
C SER A 247 -20.73 -20.84 -0.20
N ARG A 248 -21.90 -20.42 -0.70
CA ARG A 248 -22.18 -19.03 -1.10
C ARG A 248 -22.22 -18.08 0.10
N ASP A 249 -22.91 -18.49 1.17
CA ASP A 249 -22.99 -17.75 2.44
C ASP A 249 -21.59 -17.57 3.04
N LEU A 250 -20.78 -18.62 3.05
CA LEU A 250 -19.38 -18.56 3.49
C LEU A 250 -18.57 -17.56 2.64
N LEU A 251 -18.66 -17.61 1.32
CA LEU A 251 -17.92 -16.69 0.46
C LEU A 251 -18.36 -15.23 0.69
N TYR A 252 -19.64 -14.98 0.93
CA TYR A 252 -20.14 -13.66 1.30
C TYR A 252 -19.61 -13.18 2.66
N ILE A 253 -19.65 -14.03 3.69
CA ILE A 253 -19.10 -13.74 5.03
C ILE A 253 -17.62 -13.36 4.93
N LEU A 254 -16.84 -14.08 4.12
CA LEU A 254 -15.43 -13.75 3.88
C LEU A 254 -15.27 -12.37 3.21
N CYS A 255 -16.14 -12.02 2.25
CA CYS A 255 -16.13 -10.69 1.63
C CYS A 255 -16.49 -9.56 2.63
N ASP A 256 -17.44 -9.80 3.53
CA ASP A 256 -17.86 -8.86 4.58
C ASP A 256 -16.73 -8.64 5.62
N MET A 257 -16.07 -9.73 6.06
CA MET A 257 -14.86 -9.66 6.89
C MET A 257 -13.71 -8.89 6.21
N LEU A 258 -13.47 -9.14 4.92
CA LEU A 258 -12.41 -8.47 4.17
C LEU A 258 -12.69 -6.98 4.02
N SER A 259 -13.92 -6.62 3.64
CA SER A 259 -14.32 -5.25 3.31
C SER A 259 -14.45 -4.30 4.51
N TYR A 260 -14.78 -4.83 5.69
CA TYR A 260 -15.14 -4.01 6.86
C TYR A 260 -14.39 -4.38 8.16
N ARG A 261 -13.52 -5.41 8.14
CA ARG A 261 -12.64 -5.74 9.27
C ARG A 261 -11.17 -5.79 8.88
N LEU A 262 -10.75 -6.65 7.94
CA LEU A 262 -9.32 -6.81 7.60
C LEU A 262 -8.70 -5.58 6.93
N ILE A 263 -9.50 -4.79 6.20
CA ILE A 263 -9.01 -3.57 5.54
C ILE A 263 -8.50 -2.50 6.53
N ASN A 264 -8.95 -2.55 7.79
CA ASN A 264 -8.53 -1.63 8.86
C ASN A 264 -7.15 -1.98 9.45
N TYR A 265 -6.43 -2.95 8.88
CA TYR A 265 -5.13 -3.42 9.35
C TYR A 265 -4.05 -3.32 8.27
N PRO A 266 -2.78 -3.07 8.64
CA PRO A 266 -1.65 -3.03 7.72
C PRO A 266 -1.29 -4.44 7.22
N LEU A 267 -2.04 -4.94 6.23
CA LEU A 267 -1.78 -6.23 5.58
C LEU A 267 -0.60 -6.14 4.59
N PRO A 268 0.42 -7.02 4.67
CA PRO A 268 1.50 -7.05 3.68
C PRO A 268 0.98 -7.23 2.25
N VAL A 269 1.70 -6.66 1.28
CA VAL A 269 1.25 -6.56 -0.13
C VAL A 269 1.01 -7.94 -0.77
N ILE A 270 1.80 -8.95 -0.44
CA ILE A 270 1.68 -10.29 -1.04
C ILE A 270 0.34 -10.95 -0.71
N PRO A 271 -0.12 -11.02 0.56
CA PRO A 271 -1.49 -11.34 0.90
C PRO A 271 -2.55 -10.50 0.15
N LYS A 272 -2.41 -9.17 0.09
CA LYS A 272 -3.35 -8.28 -0.65
C LYS A 272 -3.50 -8.70 -2.13
N VAL A 273 -2.39 -8.97 -2.81
CA VAL A 273 -2.36 -9.48 -4.19
C VAL A 273 -3.11 -10.81 -4.31
N ASN A 274 -2.96 -11.72 -3.34
CA ASN A 274 -3.67 -13.01 -3.36
C ASN A 274 -5.19 -12.87 -3.10
N VAL A 275 -5.62 -11.88 -2.29
CA VAL A 275 -7.06 -11.53 -2.14
C VAL A 275 -7.63 -11.13 -3.50
N ILE A 276 -7.01 -10.15 -4.15
CA ILE A 276 -7.45 -9.60 -5.44
C ILE A 276 -7.55 -10.69 -6.51
N LEU A 277 -6.55 -11.57 -6.61
CA LEU A 277 -6.55 -12.68 -7.56
C LEU A 277 -7.64 -13.72 -7.26
N SER A 278 -7.92 -13.98 -5.99
CA SER A 278 -9.00 -14.89 -5.58
C SER A 278 -10.37 -14.31 -5.89
N CYS A 279 -10.58 -13.01 -5.64
CA CYS A 279 -11.81 -12.31 -6.01
C CYS A 279 -11.99 -12.26 -7.53
N TYR A 280 -10.94 -11.94 -8.29
CA TYR A 280 -10.98 -11.99 -9.75
C TYR A 280 -11.36 -13.38 -10.29
N SER A 281 -10.80 -14.44 -9.71
CA SER A 281 -11.15 -15.82 -10.03
C SER A 281 -12.54 -16.24 -9.57
N ALA A 282 -13.12 -15.59 -8.56
CA ALA A 282 -14.50 -15.84 -8.13
C ALA A 282 -15.49 -15.16 -9.08
N LEU A 283 -15.20 -13.94 -9.53
CA LEU A 283 -16.00 -13.20 -10.51
C LEU A 283 -16.04 -13.87 -11.89
N SER A 284 -15.12 -14.81 -12.20
CA SER A 284 -15.21 -15.61 -13.43
C SER A 284 -16.25 -16.73 -13.39
N ASN A 285 -16.75 -17.10 -12.21
CA ASN A 285 -17.74 -18.16 -12.07
C ASN A 285 -19.16 -17.65 -12.40
N ASN A 286 -19.85 -18.34 -13.33
CA ASN A 286 -21.22 -17.98 -13.74
C ASN A 286 -22.22 -18.00 -12.58
N GLN A 287 -22.09 -18.92 -11.61
CA GLN A 287 -22.97 -18.98 -10.42
C GLN A 287 -22.81 -17.75 -9.52
N VAL A 288 -21.62 -17.14 -9.51
CA VAL A 288 -21.35 -15.87 -8.82
C VAL A 288 -21.93 -14.70 -9.60
N GLN A 289 -21.78 -14.68 -10.94
CA GLN A 289 -22.34 -13.63 -11.80
C GLN A 289 -23.87 -13.58 -11.82
N MET A 290 -24.55 -14.70 -11.55
CA MET A 290 -26.01 -14.75 -11.37
C MET A 290 -26.48 -14.22 -10.01
N ASN A 291 -25.59 -14.01 -9.04
CA ASN A 291 -25.93 -13.46 -7.73
C ASN A 291 -25.37 -12.05 -7.55
N VAL A 292 -26.21 -11.05 -7.79
CA VAL A 292 -25.83 -9.62 -7.79
C VAL A 292 -25.23 -9.18 -6.44
N ALA A 293 -25.76 -9.67 -5.32
CA ALA A 293 -25.26 -9.33 -3.99
C ALA A 293 -23.83 -9.85 -3.75
N LEU A 294 -23.57 -11.12 -4.12
CA LEU A 294 -22.24 -11.74 -4.01
C LEU A 294 -21.23 -11.13 -4.99
N TYR A 295 -21.65 -10.85 -6.23
CA TYR A 295 -20.82 -10.15 -7.22
C TYR A 295 -20.42 -8.75 -6.72
N SER A 296 -21.38 -7.98 -6.19
CA SER A 296 -21.12 -6.65 -5.62
C SER A 296 -20.20 -6.71 -4.40
N ALA A 297 -20.36 -7.71 -3.51
CA ALA A 297 -19.47 -7.91 -2.37
C ALA A 297 -18.02 -8.21 -2.79
N LEU A 298 -17.82 -9.01 -3.84
CA LEU A 298 -16.49 -9.29 -4.40
C LEU A 298 -15.85 -8.04 -5.04
N GLU A 299 -16.63 -7.25 -5.78
CA GLU A 299 -16.15 -5.95 -6.30
C GLU A 299 -15.82 -4.96 -5.17
N GLN A 300 -16.60 -4.92 -4.09
CA GLN A 300 -16.34 -4.09 -2.91
C GLN A 300 -15.04 -4.47 -2.20
N VAL A 301 -14.69 -5.76 -2.11
CA VAL A 301 -13.37 -6.20 -1.64
C VAL A 301 -12.28 -5.67 -2.57
N MET A 302 -12.40 -5.89 -3.88
CA MET A 302 -11.36 -5.47 -4.84
C MET A 302 -11.14 -3.96 -4.85
N LEU A 303 -12.21 -3.15 -4.79
CA LEU A 303 -12.15 -1.70 -4.76
C LEU A 303 -11.29 -1.18 -3.61
N ARG A 304 -11.58 -1.65 -2.40
CA ARG A 304 -10.88 -1.25 -1.16
C ARG A 304 -9.41 -1.66 -1.19
N TYR A 305 -9.14 -2.90 -1.58
CA TYR A 305 -7.79 -3.45 -1.66
C TYR A 305 -6.96 -2.91 -2.84
N TRP A 306 -7.57 -2.16 -3.77
CA TRP A 306 -6.86 -1.34 -4.77
C TRP A 306 -6.65 0.10 -4.29
N MET A 307 -7.68 0.75 -3.78
CA MET A 307 -7.64 2.17 -3.44
C MET A 307 -6.87 2.50 -2.16
N TRP A 308 -7.02 1.71 -1.10
CA TRP A 308 -6.48 2.00 0.23
C TRP A 308 -5.17 1.24 0.46
N ASN A 309 -4.15 1.66 -0.29
CA ASN A 309 -2.76 1.23 -0.16
C ASN A 309 -1.87 2.45 0.00
N SER A 310 -0.75 2.31 0.71
CA SER A 310 0.30 3.34 0.61
C SER A 310 0.85 3.39 -0.84
N PRO A 311 1.42 4.53 -1.28
CA PRO A 311 1.97 4.67 -2.63
C PRO A 311 3.01 3.58 -2.99
N GLN A 312 3.82 3.17 -2.01
CA GLN A 312 4.85 2.13 -2.19
C GLN A 312 4.22 0.74 -2.35
N GLU A 313 3.23 0.40 -1.51
CA GLU A 313 2.49 -0.85 -1.63
C GLU A 313 1.76 -0.96 -2.97
N MET A 314 1.17 0.15 -3.43
CA MET A 314 0.44 0.21 -4.70
C MET A 314 1.36 -0.12 -5.89
N ILE A 315 2.60 0.36 -5.89
CA ILE A 315 3.57 0.06 -6.97
C ILE A 315 3.97 -1.41 -6.98
N ILE A 316 4.17 -2.02 -5.80
CA ILE A 316 4.46 -3.45 -5.68
C ILE A 316 3.26 -4.28 -6.16
N LEU A 317 2.04 -3.86 -5.79
CA LEU A 317 0.78 -4.49 -6.20
C LEU A 317 0.56 -4.38 -7.71
N CYS A 318 0.75 -3.20 -8.31
CA CYS A 318 0.70 -3.00 -9.76
C CYS A 318 1.74 -3.86 -10.48
N ASN A 319 2.99 -3.92 -10.02
CA ASN A 319 4.00 -4.76 -10.65
C ASN A 319 3.65 -6.26 -10.58
N ALA A 320 3.08 -6.73 -9.46
CA ALA A 320 2.66 -8.13 -9.30
C ALA A 320 1.41 -8.51 -10.12
N LEU A 321 0.50 -7.56 -10.34
CA LEU A 321 -0.75 -7.80 -11.09
C LEU A 321 -0.60 -7.52 -12.58
N ILE A 322 -0.04 -6.37 -12.97
CA ILE A 322 -0.12 -5.80 -14.32
C ILE A 322 1.26 -5.48 -14.95
N GLY A 323 2.36 -5.75 -14.23
CA GLY A 323 3.74 -5.59 -14.72
C GLY A 323 4.10 -6.58 -15.85
N LYS A 324 5.37 -6.59 -16.31
CA LYS A 324 5.79 -7.42 -17.47
C LYS A 324 5.54 -8.93 -17.29
N GLN A 325 5.56 -9.44 -16.05
CA GLN A 325 5.23 -10.84 -15.69
C GLN A 325 3.97 -10.93 -14.79
N GLY A 326 3.14 -9.87 -14.77
CA GLY A 326 1.97 -9.79 -13.91
C GLY A 326 0.89 -10.80 -14.27
N LYS A 327 0.17 -11.30 -13.25
CA LYS A 327 -0.84 -12.37 -13.41
C LYS A 327 -2.11 -11.93 -14.16
N LEU A 328 -2.38 -10.63 -14.24
CA LEU A 328 -3.51 -10.01 -14.92
C LEU A 328 -3.10 -9.26 -16.21
N THR A 329 -1.81 -9.23 -16.54
CA THR A 329 -1.25 -8.47 -17.67
C THR A 329 -1.85 -8.83 -19.03
N ALA A 330 -2.26 -10.10 -19.21
CA ALA A 330 -2.92 -10.55 -20.44
C ALA A 330 -4.29 -9.90 -20.68
N LEU A 331 -5.01 -9.52 -19.62
CA LEU A 331 -6.34 -8.90 -19.70
C LEU A 331 -6.23 -7.48 -20.28
N ILE A 332 -5.28 -6.70 -19.75
CA ILE A 332 -5.01 -5.32 -20.15
C ILE A 332 -4.39 -5.25 -21.55
N SER A 333 -3.62 -6.27 -21.95
CA SER A 333 -2.92 -6.28 -23.25
C SER A 333 -3.81 -6.59 -24.46
N SER A 334 -5.10 -6.89 -24.26
CA SER A 334 -6.02 -7.29 -25.33
C SER A 334 -6.81 -6.08 -25.87
N PRO A 335 -6.62 -5.69 -27.16
CA PRO A 335 -7.19 -4.45 -27.73
C PRO A 335 -8.72 -4.46 -27.89
N ASN A 336 -9.37 -5.61 -27.70
CA ASN A 336 -10.83 -5.74 -27.74
C ASN A 336 -11.44 -6.05 -26.35
N SER A 337 -10.62 -6.15 -25.28
CA SER A 337 -11.11 -6.57 -23.95
C SER A 337 -11.75 -5.45 -23.12
N PHE A 338 -11.54 -4.21 -23.55
CA PHE A 338 -11.97 -2.98 -22.87
C PHE A 338 -12.61 -1.98 -23.82
N ALA A 339 -12.74 -2.32 -25.11
CA ALA A 339 -13.47 -1.49 -26.05
C ALA A 339 -14.89 -1.30 -25.52
N GLU A 340 -15.20 -0.08 -25.07
CA GLU A 340 -16.58 0.30 -24.82
C GLU A 340 -17.38 0.03 -26.11
N PRO A 341 -18.64 -0.42 -26.04
CA PRO A 341 -19.42 -0.83 -27.22
C PRO A 341 -19.73 0.30 -28.23
N GLN A 342 -19.09 1.47 -28.10
CA GLN A 342 -19.12 2.62 -29.00
C GLN A 342 -18.59 2.34 -30.41
N HIS A 343 -17.83 1.25 -30.64
CA HIS A 343 -17.25 0.92 -31.95
C HIS A 343 -17.79 -0.36 -32.61
N ALA A 344 -18.88 -0.94 -32.10
CA ALA A 344 -19.39 -2.24 -32.54
C ALA A 344 -20.46 -2.19 -33.66
N SER A 345 -20.54 -1.11 -34.45
CA SER A 345 -21.63 -0.87 -35.41
C SER A 345 -21.40 -1.37 -36.86
N THR A 346 -20.24 -1.94 -37.21
CA THR A 346 -19.86 -2.19 -38.62
C THR A 346 -19.49 -3.62 -39.04
N MET A 347 -19.59 -4.64 -38.18
CA MET A 347 -19.38 -6.04 -38.58
C MET A 347 -20.37 -7.02 -37.92
N PRO A 348 -21.30 -7.63 -38.67
CA PRO A 348 -22.08 -8.76 -38.19
C PRO A 348 -21.26 -10.06 -38.25
N HIS A 349 -21.56 -10.99 -37.33
CA HIS A 349 -20.96 -12.31 -37.11
C HIS A 349 -19.67 -12.38 -36.27
N GLU A 350 -19.75 -13.22 -35.23
CA GLU A 350 -18.66 -13.85 -34.47
C GLU A 350 -17.63 -12.96 -33.75
N ARG A 351 -18.03 -12.26 -32.68
CA ARG A 351 -17.13 -11.98 -31.54
C ARG A 351 -17.84 -12.17 -30.20
N PRO A 352 -17.50 -13.19 -29.38
CA PRO A 352 -18.06 -13.34 -28.05
C PRO A 352 -17.59 -12.20 -27.13
N HIS A 353 -18.44 -11.85 -26.17
CA HIS A 353 -18.20 -10.80 -25.17
C HIS A 353 -16.78 -10.86 -24.59
N ALA A 354 -16.12 -9.70 -24.47
CA ALA A 354 -14.82 -9.58 -23.85
C ALA A 354 -14.76 -10.29 -22.47
N ASN A 355 -13.78 -11.16 -22.29
CA ASN A 355 -13.60 -11.99 -21.07
C ASN A 355 -13.12 -11.21 -19.83
N LEU A 356 -13.60 -9.98 -19.65
CA LEU A 356 -13.32 -9.18 -18.46
C LEU A 356 -14.33 -9.55 -17.37
N HIS A 357 -13.85 -9.95 -16.20
CA HIS A 357 -14.70 -10.38 -15.07
C HIS A 357 -15.03 -9.26 -14.07
N VAL A 358 -14.58 -8.04 -14.35
CA VAL A 358 -14.65 -6.86 -13.48
C VAL A 358 -15.21 -5.69 -14.28
N SER A 359 -15.93 -4.78 -13.64
CA SER A 359 -16.49 -3.57 -14.27
C SER A 359 -15.43 -2.54 -14.75
N PRO A 360 -15.72 -1.72 -15.78
CA PRO A 360 -14.81 -0.68 -16.25
C PRO A 360 -14.47 0.36 -15.17
N GLU A 361 -15.44 0.76 -14.35
CA GLU A 361 -15.31 1.76 -13.27
C GLU A 361 -14.25 1.31 -12.26
N MET A 362 -14.31 0.04 -11.89
CA MET A 362 -13.39 -0.63 -10.97
C MET A 362 -11.95 -0.60 -11.49
N LEU A 363 -11.75 -0.68 -12.81
CA LEU A 363 -10.43 -0.62 -13.42
C LEU A 363 -9.95 0.82 -13.65
N ARG A 364 -10.85 1.77 -13.90
CA ARG A 364 -10.56 3.20 -13.81
C ARG A 364 -10.11 3.60 -12.39
N SER A 365 -10.73 3.07 -11.32
CA SER A 365 -10.32 3.36 -9.93
C SER A 365 -8.93 2.79 -9.59
N LEU A 366 -8.58 1.62 -10.11
CA LEU A 366 -7.22 1.04 -10.04
C LEU A 366 -6.20 1.95 -10.72
N LEU A 367 -6.48 2.39 -11.96
CA LEU A 367 -5.57 3.24 -12.74
C LEU A 367 -5.35 4.60 -12.09
N LEU A 368 -6.41 5.27 -11.61
CA LEU A 368 -6.28 6.54 -10.87
C LEU A 368 -5.46 6.40 -9.58
N SER A 369 -5.60 5.28 -8.88
CA SER A 369 -4.81 4.99 -7.67
C SER A 369 -3.35 4.69 -8.02
N MET A 370 -3.09 4.02 -9.14
CA MET A 370 -1.74 3.81 -9.68
C MET A 370 -1.10 5.13 -10.09
N PHE A 371 -1.80 6.01 -10.82
CA PHE A 371 -1.25 7.28 -11.29
C PHE A 371 -0.85 8.19 -10.13
N ARG A 372 -1.67 8.27 -9.06
CA ARG A 372 -1.31 8.94 -7.79
C ARG A 372 -0.04 8.35 -7.18
N ALA A 373 0.05 7.02 -7.07
CA ALA A 373 1.21 6.35 -6.49
C ALA A 373 2.52 6.59 -7.29
N LEU A 374 2.45 6.56 -8.62
CA LEU A 374 3.57 6.87 -9.50
C LEU A 374 4.02 8.34 -9.34
N LYS A 375 3.07 9.28 -9.27
CA LYS A 375 3.35 10.72 -9.08
C LYS A 375 3.95 11.04 -7.69
N LEU A 376 3.48 10.37 -6.63
CA LEU A 376 3.98 10.55 -5.26
C LEU A 376 5.39 10.00 -5.02
N THR A 377 5.76 8.93 -5.73
CA THR A 377 7.06 8.24 -5.53
C THR A 377 8.10 8.60 -6.60
N GLY A 378 7.65 8.94 -7.80
CA GLY A 378 8.46 9.05 -9.01
C GLY A 378 9.12 7.74 -9.43
N VAL A 379 8.50 6.60 -9.13
CA VAL A 379 8.87 5.35 -9.80
C VAL A 379 8.32 5.40 -11.22
N GLU A 380 9.19 5.22 -12.20
CA GLU A 380 8.79 5.11 -13.61
C GLU A 380 8.32 3.68 -13.92
N MET A 381 7.21 3.58 -14.65
CA MET A 381 6.76 2.31 -15.24
C MET A 381 7.19 2.26 -16.70
N ALA A 382 7.57 1.07 -17.19
CA ALA A 382 7.95 0.90 -18.58
C ALA A 382 6.84 1.43 -19.52
N PRO A 383 7.15 2.29 -20.52
CA PRO A 383 6.13 2.92 -21.37
C PRO A 383 5.18 1.92 -22.04
N GLU A 384 5.69 0.75 -22.42
CA GLU A 384 4.92 -0.38 -22.95
C GLU A 384 3.80 -0.87 -22.02
N VAL A 385 3.97 -0.75 -20.69
CA VAL A 385 2.97 -1.14 -19.69
C VAL A 385 1.89 -0.06 -19.59
N LEU A 386 2.29 1.21 -19.49
CA LEU A 386 1.36 2.34 -19.44
C LEU A 386 0.53 2.44 -20.72
N GLN A 387 1.16 2.35 -21.89
CA GLN A 387 0.48 2.34 -23.18
C GLN A 387 -0.57 1.23 -23.27
N ARG A 388 -0.27 0.00 -22.79
CA ARG A 388 -1.26 -1.09 -22.75
C ARG A 388 -2.38 -0.85 -21.74
N CYS A 389 -2.08 -0.26 -20.58
CA CYS A 389 -3.09 0.13 -19.59
C CYS A 389 -4.05 1.20 -20.13
N ASN A 390 -3.53 2.12 -20.93
CA ASN A 390 -4.22 3.32 -21.38
C ASN A 390 -4.93 3.17 -22.74
N ALA A 391 -4.52 2.21 -23.58
CA ALA A 391 -4.99 2.06 -24.97
C ALA A 391 -6.51 1.94 -25.15
N ASN A 392 -7.24 1.55 -24.11
CA ASN A 392 -8.69 1.30 -24.16
C ASN A 392 -9.51 2.24 -23.26
N PHE A 393 -8.91 3.28 -22.67
CA PHE A 393 -9.62 4.23 -21.82
C PHE A 393 -9.45 5.66 -22.33
N SER A 394 -10.57 6.33 -22.57
CA SER A 394 -10.66 7.79 -22.64
C SER A 394 -10.60 8.38 -21.22
N TRP A 395 -9.96 9.53 -21.09
CA TRP A 395 -9.84 10.27 -19.83
C TRP A 395 -10.18 11.76 -20.01
N PRO A 396 -10.85 12.39 -19.01
CA PRO A 396 -11.14 13.82 -19.05
C PRO A 396 -9.86 14.68 -19.06
N LEU A 397 -9.95 15.87 -19.66
CA LEU A 397 -8.85 16.80 -19.79
C LEU A 397 -8.29 17.26 -18.41
N SER A 398 -9.14 17.40 -17.39
CA SER A 398 -8.73 17.67 -15.99
C SER A 398 -7.79 16.59 -15.42
N VAL A 399 -8.06 15.31 -15.69
CA VAL A 399 -7.21 14.17 -15.31
C VAL A 399 -5.87 14.24 -16.05
N SER A 400 -5.91 14.58 -17.34
CA SER A 400 -4.72 14.74 -18.18
C SER A 400 -3.78 15.86 -17.70
N ARG A 401 -4.31 17.01 -17.28
CA ARG A 401 -3.52 18.09 -16.64
C ARG A 401 -2.81 17.63 -15.37
N THR A 402 -3.39 16.66 -14.66
CA THR A 402 -2.86 16.16 -13.38
C THR A 402 -1.85 15.02 -13.55
N PHE A 403 -2.05 14.12 -14.52
CA PHE A 403 -1.31 12.86 -14.69
C PHE A 403 -0.71 12.69 -16.10
N SER A 404 -0.32 13.80 -16.75
CA SER A 404 0.15 13.82 -18.14
C SER A 404 1.30 12.85 -18.45
N THR A 405 2.21 12.61 -17.49
CA THR A 405 3.33 11.66 -17.67
C THR A 405 2.92 10.19 -17.51
N GLN A 406 1.79 9.90 -16.84
CA GLN A 406 1.26 8.54 -16.67
C GLN A 406 0.29 8.13 -17.79
N LEU A 407 -0.31 9.10 -18.49
CA LEU A 407 -1.32 8.91 -19.54
C LEU A 407 -0.74 8.68 -20.95
N THR A 408 0.46 8.09 -21.04
CA THR A 408 1.05 7.74 -22.34
C THR A 408 0.17 6.72 -23.07
N GLY A 409 -0.28 7.07 -24.28
CA GLY A 409 -1.03 6.17 -25.16
C GLY A 409 -2.55 6.06 -24.94
N CYS A 410 -3.19 6.96 -24.17
CA CYS A 410 -4.65 7.09 -24.15
C CYS A 410 -5.17 8.03 -25.26
N SER A 411 -6.47 7.96 -25.54
CA SER A 411 -7.21 9.09 -26.07
C SER A 411 -7.57 10.07 -24.95
N ILE A 412 -7.44 11.37 -25.21
CA ILE A 412 -8.02 12.42 -24.35
C ILE A 412 -9.35 12.79 -25.01
N ASP A 413 -10.44 12.70 -24.25
CA ASP A 413 -11.76 13.08 -24.73
C ASP A 413 -12.03 14.56 -24.37
N ASP A 414 -12.17 15.39 -25.39
CA ASP A 414 -12.54 16.80 -25.29
C ASP A 414 -14.06 17.03 -25.42
N GLY A 415 -14.83 15.95 -25.60
CA GLY A 415 -16.29 15.98 -25.77
C GLY A 415 -16.75 16.35 -27.18
N SER A 416 -15.86 16.30 -28.19
CA SER A 416 -16.19 16.69 -29.58
C SER A 416 -16.99 15.65 -30.38
N ASP A 417 -16.83 14.35 -30.13
CA ASP A 417 -17.61 13.29 -30.80
C ASP A 417 -18.88 12.95 -30.00
N SER A 418 -20.03 13.37 -30.52
CA SER A 418 -21.35 13.05 -29.96
C SER A 418 -22.07 11.91 -30.69
N THR A 419 -21.49 11.35 -31.76
CA THR A 419 -22.18 10.40 -32.65
C THR A 419 -22.71 9.14 -31.96
N PRO A 420 -21.98 8.46 -31.03
CA PRO A 420 -22.49 7.24 -30.39
C PRO A 420 -23.64 7.53 -29.41
N SER A 421 -23.66 8.73 -28.83
CA SER A 421 -24.73 9.16 -27.92
C SER A 421 -26.01 9.52 -28.68
N GLU A 422 -25.88 10.02 -29.91
CA GLU A 422 -27.03 10.27 -30.81
C GLU A 422 -27.69 8.97 -31.28
N GLU A 423 -26.91 7.97 -31.69
CA GLU A 423 -27.43 6.65 -32.03
C GLU A 423 -28.19 6.02 -30.86
N LEU A 424 -27.59 6.03 -29.65
CA LEU A 424 -28.24 5.54 -28.43
C LEU A 424 -29.55 6.29 -28.13
N PHE A 425 -29.56 7.62 -28.27
CA PHE A 425 -30.75 8.44 -28.05
C PHE A 425 -31.90 8.05 -29.01
N HIS A 426 -31.61 7.84 -30.29
CA HIS A 426 -32.62 7.41 -31.26
C HIS A 426 -33.15 5.99 -30.99
N CYS A 427 -32.27 5.06 -30.61
CA CYS A 427 -32.65 3.70 -30.21
C CYS A 427 -33.59 3.68 -29.00
N VAL A 428 -33.26 4.43 -27.93
CA VAL A 428 -34.12 4.52 -26.74
C VAL A 428 -35.51 5.04 -27.09
N LEU A 429 -35.63 6.10 -27.89
CA LEU A 429 -36.92 6.64 -28.31
C LEU A 429 -37.75 5.66 -29.15
N GLN A 430 -37.11 4.75 -29.89
CA GLN A 430 -37.79 3.69 -30.63
C GLN A 430 -38.30 2.59 -29.68
N ASP A 431 -37.47 2.17 -28.71
CA ASP A 431 -37.82 1.12 -27.75
C ASP A 431 -38.91 1.58 -26.76
N VAL A 432 -38.93 2.85 -26.35
CA VAL A 432 -40.00 3.44 -25.52
C VAL A 432 -41.36 3.32 -26.21
N ARG A 433 -41.46 3.73 -27.49
CA ARG A 433 -42.72 3.67 -28.27
C ARG A 433 -43.25 2.23 -28.37
N ARG A 434 -42.40 1.28 -28.77
CA ARG A 434 -42.80 -0.14 -28.87
C ARG A 434 -43.16 -0.76 -27.53
N THR A 435 -42.46 -0.39 -26.45
CA THR A 435 -42.80 -0.87 -25.10
C THR A 435 -44.19 -0.40 -24.67
N HIS A 436 -44.56 0.85 -24.99
CA HIS A 436 -45.90 1.37 -24.74
C HIS A 436 -46.98 0.58 -25.52
N GLU A 437 -46.74 0.29 -26.81
CA GLU A 437 -47.63 -0.55 -27.65
C GLU A 437 -47.87 -1.95 -27.05
N TYR A 438 -46.82 -2.61 -26.55
CA TYR A 438 -46.94 -3.94 -25.92
C TYR A 438 -47.64 -3.91 -24.55
N LEU A 439 -47.42 -2.87 -23.74
CA LEU A 439 -48.09 -2.71 -22.45
C LEU A 439 -49.58 -2.41 -22.63
N CYS A 440 -49.96 -1.58 -23.60
CA CYS A 440 -51.36 -1.32 -23.96
C CYS A 440 -52.11 -2.56 -24.45
N THR A 441 -51.41 -3.55 -25.01
CA THR A 441 -52.00 -4.83 -25.45
C THR A 441 -51.96 -5.94 -24.38
N GLN A 442 -51.53 -5.63 -23.15
CA GLN A 442 -51.39 -6.56 -22.02
C GLN A 442 -50.54 -7.82 -22.32
N ALA A 443 -49.64 -7.74 -23.29
CA ALA A 443 -48.89 -8.89 -23.79
C ALA A 443 -47.49 -8.99 -23.13
N GLU A 444 -47.40 -9.62 -21.94
CA GLU A 444 -46.12 -9.82 -21.24
C GLU A 444 -45.12 -10.65 -22.09
N GLU A 445 -45.55 -11.76 -22.70
CA GLU A 445 -44.64 -12.70 -23.37
C GLU A 445 -43.95 -12.12 -24.64
N PRO A 446 -44.64 -11.40 -25.55
CA PRO A 446 -43.98 -10.70 -26.66
C PRO A 446 -43.00 -9.61 -26.20
N LEU A 447 -43.31 -8.91 -25.09
CA LEU A 447 -42.42 -7.88 -24.54
C LEU A 447 -41.13 -8.49 -23.96
N MET A 448 -41.23 -9.63 -23.26
CA MET A 448 -40.06 -10.42 -22.83
C MET A 448 -39.20 -10.87 -24.03
N LYS A 449 -39.84 -11.25 -25.14
CA LYS A 449 -39.15 -11.64 -26.38
C LYS A 449 -38.60 -10.46 -27.19
N TYR A 450 -39.06 -9.23 -26.94
CA TYR A 450 -38.58 -8.03 -27.61
C TYR A 450 -37.21 -7.60 -27.08
N PHE A 451 -37.03 -7.61 -25.75
CA PHE A 451 -35.76 -7.31 -25.08
C PHE A 451 -34.80 -8.52 -25.10
N THR A 452 -34.41 -8.97 -26.29
CA THR A 452 -33.35 -9.98 -26.50
C THR A 452 -31.96 -9.41 -26.16
N VAL A 453 -30.93 -10.27 -26.19
CA VAL A 453 -29.50 -9.94 -25.92
C VAL A 453 -29.08 -8.57 -26.47
N GLU A 454 -29.45 -8.26 -27.70
CA GLU A 454 -29.03 -7.06 -28.43
C GLU A 454 -29.71 -5.78 -27.91
N ARG A 455 -30.94 -5.87 -27.37
CA ARG A 455 -31.74 -4.71 -26.93
C ARG A 455 -31.82 -4.51 -25.42
N ARG A 456 -31.37 -5.46 -24.58
CA ARG A 456 -31.50 -5.33 -23.10
C ARG A 456 -30.82 -4.07 -22.54
N HIS A 457 -29.80 -3.56 -23.23
CA HIS A 457 -28.98 -2.44 -22.76
C HIS A 457 -29.75 -1.09 -22.68
N THR A 458 -30.88 -0.94 -23.40
CA THR A 458 -31.73 0.27 -23.33
C THR A 458 -32.78 0.22 -22.20
N LEU A 459 -32.92 -0.92 -21.50
CA LEU A 459 -34.07 -1.19 -20.63
C LEU A 459 -34.25 -0.18 -19.49
N PHE A 460 -33.17 0.24 -18.81
CA PHE A 460 -33.29 1.26 -17.75
C PHE A 460 -33.67 2.63 -18.31
N CYS A 461 -33.23 2.98 -19.53
CA CYS A 461 -33.66 4.20 -20.21
C CYS A 461 -35.16 4.15 -20.55
N VAL A 462 -35.66 3.00 -21.00
CA VAL A 462 -37.08 2.78 -21.27
C VAL A 462 -37.91 2.87 -19.98
N ILE A 463 -37.46 2.21 -18.91
CA ILE A 463 -38.13 2.25 -17.60
C ILE A 463 -38.18 3.68 -17.04
N TYR A 464 -37.11 4.46 -17.18
CA TYR A 464 -37.09 5.88 -16.80
C TYR A 464 -38.22 6.68 -17.46
N HIS A 465 -38.40 6.55 -18.79
CA HIS A 465 -39.49 7.24 -19.51
C HIS A 465 -40.88 6.79 -19.03
N LEU A 466 -41.07 5.49 -18.82
CA LEU A 466 -42.37 4.97 -18.33
C LEU A 466 -42.72 5.51 -16.94
N ILE A 467 -41.74 5.66 -16.04
CA ILE A 467 -41.95 6.24 -14.71
C ILE A 467 -42.16 7.76 -14.82
N TYR A 468 -41.43 8.45 -15.70
CA TYR A 468 -41.58 9.88 -15.97
C TYR A 468 -43.00 10.22 -16.45
N ASP A 469 -43.54 9.46 -17.41
CA ASP A 469 -44.87 9.68 -17.98
C ASP A 469 -46.02 9.22 -17.06
N SER A 470 -45.89 8.06 -16.42
CA SER A 470 -47.02 7.38 -15.76
C SER A 470 -46.93 7.22 -14.25
N LYS A 471 -45.74 7.42 -13.65
CA LYS A 471 -45.41 7.15 -12.24
C LYS A 471 -45.72 5.73 -11.76
N LYS A 472 -46.03 4.79 -12.66
CA LYS A 472 -46.27 3.38 -12.37
C LYS A 472 -45.30 2.50 -13.15
N LEU A 473 -45.00 1.32 -12.60
CA LEU A 473 -44.07 0.36 -13.20
C LEU A 473 -44.69 -1.03 -13.28
N HIS A 474 -44.60 -1.67 -14.45
CA HIS A 474 -45.19 -2.98 -14.67
C HIS A 474 -44.32 -4.11 -14.08
N PRO A 475 -44.88 -5.14 -13.41
CA PRO A 475 -44.09 -6.18 -12.76
C PRO A 475 -43.15 -6.96 -13.70
N VAL A 476 -43.51 -7.10 -14.97
CA VAL A 476 -42.76 -7.83 -16.02
C VAL A 476 -41.28 -7.40 -16.14
N PHE A 477 -40.97 -6.13 -15.84
CA PHE A 477 -39.59 -5.64 -15.87
C PHE A 477 -38.70 -6.29 -14.81
N TYR A 478 -39.26 -6.62 -13.64
CA TYR A 478 -38.53 -7.37 -12.61
C TYR A 478 -38.38 -8.85 -12.99
N SER A 479 -39.36 -9.43 -13.69
CA SER A 479 -39.22 -10.77 -14.28
C SER A 479 -38.01 -10.82 -15.22
N MET A 480 -37.86 -9.82 -16.11
CA MET A 480 -36.67 -9.67 -16.95
C MET A 480 -35.39 -9.57 -16.11
N LEU A 481 -35.32 -8.56 -15.22
CA LEU A 481 -34.14 -8.27 -14.40
C LEU A 481 -33.70 -9.47 -13.53
N SER A 482 -34.65 -10.30 -13.07
CA SER A 482 -34.36 -11.50 -12.26
C SER A 482 -33.59 -12.61 -12.99
N SER A 483 -33.48 -12.52 -14.32
CA SER A 483 -32.78 -13.47 -15.20
C SER A 483 -31.46 -12.91 -15.79
N ILE A 484 -31.14 -11.64 -15.51
CA ILE A 484 -30.00 -10.92 -16.08
C ILE A 484 -28.78 -11.02 -15.15
N THR A 485 -27.58 -11.14 -15.72
CA THR A 485 -26.33 -11.24 -14.94
C THR A 485 -25.94 -9.90 -14.30
N ALA A 486 -25.16 -9.94 -13.21
CA ALA A 486 -24.63 -8.73 -12.58
C ALA A 486 -23.81 -7.86 -13.57
N LYS A 487 -23.09 -8.48 -14.51
CA LYS A 487 -22.33 -7.78 -15.55
C LYS A 487 -23.23 -7.03 -16.52
N ASP A 488 -24.27 -7.68 -17.02
CA ASP A 488 -25.23 -7.08 -17.94
C ASP A 488 -25.94 -5.88 -17.27
N ILE A 489 -26.31 -6.00 -15.99
CA ILE A 489 -26.87 -4.90 -15.19
C ILE A 489 -25.91 -3.70 -15.15
N ILE A 490 -24.61 -3.92 -14.96
CA ILE A 490 -23.61 -2.84 -14.96
C ILE A 490 -23.56 -2.15 -16.33
N VAL A 491 -23.54 -2.92 -17.43
CA VAL A 491 -23.57 -2.35 -18.79
C VAL A 491 -24.85 -1.54 -19.03
N MET A 492 -26.00 -2.02 -18.54
CA MET A 492 -27.28 -1.31 -18.61
C MET A 492 -27.26 -0.01 -17.79
N VAL A 493 -26.65 0.02 -16.61
CA VAL A 493 -26.48 1.23 -15.79
C VAL A 493 -25.57 2.24 -16.51
N ASN A 494 -24.45 1.80 -17.07
CA ASN A 494 -23.53 2.69 -17.77
C ASN A 494 -24.19 3.30 -19.02
N LYS A 495 -24.93 2.50 -19.81
CA LYS A 495 -25.69 3.01 -20.96
C LYS A 495 -26.83 3.94 -20.56
N PHE A 496 -27.43 3.72 -19.39
CA PHE A 496 -28.40 4.66 -18.82
C PHE A 496 -27.74 5.98 -18.38
N VAL A 497 -26.55 5.94 -17.78
CA VAL A 497 -25.79 7.14 -17.43
C VAL A 497 -25.33 7.92 -18.67
N ASP A 498 -24.80 7.24 -19.71
CA ASP A 498 -24.49 7.83 -21.03
C ASP A 498 -25.70 8.62 -21.56
N TYR A 499 -26.84 7.94 -21.63
CA TYR A 499 -28.10 8.50 -22.13
C TYR A 499 -28.58 9.70 -21.29
N PHE A 500 -28.55 9.58 -19.96
CA PHE A 500 -29.06 10.60 -19.06
C PHE A 500 -28.19 11.87 -19.06
N ILE A 501 -26.86 11.73 -19.08
CA ILE A 501 -25.92 12.86 -19.27
C ILE A 501 -26.14 13.49 -20.65
N TYR A 502 -26.31 12.67 -21.70
CA TYR A 502 -26.49 13.17 -23.06
C TYR A 502 -27.75 14.03 -23.22
N ILE A 503 -28.86 13.70 -22.55
CA ILE A 503 -30.07 14.55 -22.55
C ILE A 503 -29.71 15.97 -22.09
N PHE A 504 -29.00 16.12 -20.96
CA PHE A 504 -28.60 17.43 -20.44
C PHE A 504 -27.53 18.13 -21.29
N LYS A 505 -26.67 17.39 -21.99
CA LYS A 505 -25.73 17.97 -22.98
C LYS A 505 -26.45 18.56 -24.20
N LYS A 506 -27.44 17.83 -24.75
CA LYS A 506 -28.18 18.20 -25.98
C LYS A 506 -29.24 19.27 -25.71
N ASN A 507 -30.03 19.06 -24.65
CA ASN A 507 -31.14 19.92 -24.23
C ASN A 507 -30.88 20.35 -22.77
N PRO A 508 -30.09 21.41 -22.52
CA PRO A 508 -29.98 21.97 -21.19
C PRO A 508 -31.39 22.40 -20.72
N PRO A 509 -31.78 22.08 -19.47
CA PRO A 509 -33.11 22.37 -18.97
C PRO A 509 -33.36 23.88 -18.95
N SER A 510 -34.57 24.30 -19.34
CA SER A 510 -34.98 25.70 -19.38
C SER A 510 -35.01 26.38 -18.01
N ASP A 511 -35.09 25.58 -16.94
CA ASP A 511 -35.40 25.98 -15.59
C ASP A 511 -35.01 24.86 -14.60
N ASP A 512 -34.64 25.25 -13.37
CA ASP A 512 -34.21 24.31 -12.32
C ASP A 512 -35.31 23.31 -11.89
N GLN A 513 -36.58 23.64 -12.13
CA GLN A 513 -37.71 22.80 -11.76
C GLN A 513 -37.84 21.59 -12.71
N THR A 514 -37.64 21.79 -14.02
CA THR A 514 -37.50 20.71 -15.00
C THR A 514 -36.33 19.79 -14.66
N PHE A 515 -35.15 20.34 -14.36
CA PHE A 515 -33.99 19.54 -13.92
C PHE A 515 -34.30 18.70 -12.67
N THR A 516 -34.90 19.33 -11.65
CA THR A 516 -35.26 18.66 -10.39
C THR A 516 -36.29 17.55 -10.61
N THR A 517 -37.26 17.73 -11.53
CA THR A 517 -38.25 16.71 -11.87
C THR A 517 -37.62 15.51 -12.59
N MET A 518 -36.66 15.74 -13.48
CA MET A 518 -35.92 14.63 -14.11
C MET A 518 -35.09 13.84 -13.09
N VAL A 519 -34.40 14.52 -12.18
CA VAL A 519 -33.64 13.86 -11.10
C VAL A 519 -34.57 13.20 -10.07
N SER A 520 -35.81 13.66 -9.88
CA SER A 520 -36.75 12.99 -8.97
C SER A 520 -37.14 11.61 -9.46
N VAL A 521 -37.34 11.43 -10.78
CA VAL A 521 -37.61 10.11 -11.37
C VAL A 521 -36.41 9.18 -11.21
N LEU A 522 -35.18 9.70 -11.30
CA LEU A 522 -33.97 8.93 -10.99
C LEU A 522 -33.91 8.52 -9.50
N ASN A 523 -34.26 9.42 -8.58
CA ASN A 523 -34.36 9.09 -7.15
C ASN A 523 -35.42 7.99 -6.89
N ASP A 524 -36.57 8.07 -7.54
CA ASP A 524 -37.64 7.06 -7.45
C ASP A 524 -37.18 5.69 -8.01
N MET A 525 -36.45 5.67 -9.13
CA MET A 525 -35.86 4.43 -9.66
C MET A 525 -34.93 3.73 -8.66
N VAL A 526 -34.17 4.50 -7.86
CA VAL A 526 -33.22 3.98 -6.87
C VAL A 526 -33.92 3.55 -5.57
N PHE A 527 -34.79 4.39 -5.00
CA PHE A 527 -35.30 4.17 -3.63
C PHE A 527 -36.72 3.64 -3.56
N MET A 528 -37.62 4.07 -4.45
CA MET A 528 -39.02 3.64 -4.49
C MET A 528 -39.17 2.32 -5.27
N HIS A 529 -38.49 2.21 -6.40
CA HIS A 529 -38.52 1.04 -7.29
C HIS A 529 -37.31 0.11 -7.15
N GLN A 530 -36.23 0.51 -6.46
CA GLN A 530 -35.06 -0.36 -6.19
C GLN A 530 -34.48 -1.06 -7.43
N LEU A 531 -34.49 -0.37 -8.58
CA LEU A 531 -34.03 -0.89 -9.87
C LEU A 531 -32.51 -0.88 -10.00
N ILE A 532 -31.87 0.13 -9.40
CA ILE A 532 -30.42 0.34 -9.44
C ILE A 532 -29.98 0.65 -8.00
N PRO A 533 -29.07 -0.15 -7.40
CA PRO A 533 -28.49 0.18 -6.10
C PRO A 533 -27.77 1.54 -6.13
N PHE A 534 -27.96 2.37 -5.09
CA PHE A 534 -27.40 3.72 -5.05
C PHE A 534 -25.87 3.74 -5.20
N ASP A 535 -25.16 2.79 -4.60
CA ASP A 535 -23.72 2.64 -4.74
C ASP A 535 -23.29 2.29 -6.18
N ARG A 536 -24.09 1.52 -6.92
CA ARG A 536 -23.84 1.24 -8.34
C ARG A 536 -24.06 2.47 -9.22
N LEU A 537 -25.15 3.19 -9.01
CA LEU A 537 -25.43 4.44 -9.73
C LEU A 537 -24.35 5.50 -9.46
N LEU A 538 -23.94 5.64 -8.19
CA LEU A 538 -22.88 6.56 -7.79
C LEU A 538 -21.54 6.19 -8.42
N ALA A 539 -21.18 4.90 -8.46
CA ALA A 539 -19.96 4.44 -9.14
C ALA A 539 -19.98 4.84 -10.63
N ALA A 540 -21.08 4.59 -11.34
CA ALA A 540 -21.22 4.96 -12.74
C ALA A 540 -21.12 6.48 -12.93
N LEU A 541 -21.88 7.30 -12.18
CA LEU A 541 -21.83 8.77 -12.29
C LEU A 541 -20.46 9.37 -11.97
N VAL A 542 -19.60 8.70 -11.19
CA VAL A 542 -18.28 9.22 -10.78
C VAL A 542 -17.13 8.72 -11.67
N LEU A 543 -17.20 7.50 -12.18
CA LEU A 543 -16.11 6.82 -12.88
C LEU A 543 -16.37 6.56 -14.36
N HIS A 544 -17.62 6.62 -14.83
CA HIS A 544 -17.94 6.38 -16.24
C HIS A 544 -17.77 7.61 -17.17
N PRO A 545 -18.03 8.87 -16.73
CA PRO A 545 -17.84 10.05 -17.58
C PRO A 545 -16.45 10.17 -18.21
N THR A 546 -16.41 10.39 -19.52
CA THR A 546 -15.17 10.41 -20.32
C THR A 546 -14.58 11.81 -20.51
N ASP A 547 -15.41 12.86 -20.45
CA ASP A 547 -15.02 14.27 -20.58
C ASP A 547 -15.36 15.14 -19.35
N ASP A 548 -14.77 16.33 -19.27
CA ASP A 548 -14.95 17.26 -18.15
C ASP A 548 -16.42 17.74 -18.02
N ARG A 549 -17.15 17.93 -19.14
CA ARG A 549 -18.54 18.41 -19.12
C ARG A 549 -19.53 17.31 -18.72
N ALA A 550 -19.30 16.06 -19.13
CA ALA A 550 -20.04 14.92 -18.59
C ALA A 550 -19.78 14.74 -17.08
N THR A 551 -18.54 14.96 -16.64
CA THR A 551 -18.19 14.91 -15.22
C THR A 551 -18.94 15.99 -14.42
N GLU A 552 -18.96 17.23 -14.89
CA GLU A 552 -19.70 18.34 -14.26
C GLU A 552 -21.21 18.06 -14.16
N ILE A 553 -21.84 17.61 -15.25
CA ILE A 553 -23.27 17.22 -15.27
C ILE A 553 -23.54 16.09 -14.26
N SER A 554 -22.64 15.11 -14.17
CA SER A 554 -22.78 14.00 -13.21
C SER A 554 -22.67 14.47 -11.77
N LEU A 555 -21.75 15.39 -11.47
CA LEU A 555 -21.64 16.02 -10.14
C LEU A 555 -22.89 16.84 -9.79
N LEU A 556 -23.50 17.54 -10.77
CA LEU A 556 -24.77 18.26 -10.59
C LEU A 556 -25.96 17.33 -10.31
N ILE A 557 -26.02 16.17 -10.98
CA ILE A 557 -27.03 15.12 -10.70
C ILE A 557 -26.87 14.62 -9.27
N ILE A 558 -25.65 14.24 -8.86
CA ILE A 558 -25.36 13.76 -7.49
C ILE A 558 -25.71 14.84 -6.46
N HIS A 559 -25.37 16.11 -6.73
CA HIS A 559 -25.72 17.26 -5.90
C HIS A 559 -27.23 17.39 -5.70
N SER A 560 -28.02 17.28 -6.76
CA SER A 560 -29.48 17.32 -6.67
C SER A 560 -30.02 16.11 -5.89
N MET A 561 -29.50 14.91 -6.13
CA MET A 561 -29.86 13.69 -5.38
C MET A 561 -29.62 13.83 -3.86
N VAL A 562 -28.52 14.45 -3.42
CA VAL A 562 -28.23 14.64 -1.98
C VAL A 562 -28.86 15.89 -1.39
N GLY A 563 -29.03 16.97 -2.16
CA GLY A 563 -29.55 18.25 -1.66
C GLY A 563 -31.08 18.33 -1.66
N SER A 564 -31.69 18.00 -2.80
CA SER A 564 -33.12 18.23 -3.06
C SER A 564 -34.02 17.15 -2.45
N PHE A 565 -33.54 15.91 -2.36
CA PHE A 565 -34.35 14.76 -1.93
C PHE A 565 -34.05 14.34 -0.48
N ALA A 566 -34.98 13.60 0.12
CA ALA A 566 -34.87 13.15 1.50
C ALA A 566 -34.22 11.76 1.61
N ASP A 567 -34.42 10.85 0.65
CA ASP A 567 -34.03 9.44 0.76
C ASP A 567 -32.56 9.21 1.11
N VAL A 568 -31.65 9.81 0.34
CA VAL A 568 -30.20 9.70 0.58
C VAL A 568 -29.85 10.28 1.95
N ARG A 569 -30.35 11.49 2.26
CA ARG A 569 -30.06 12.18 3.53
C ARG A 569 -30.61 11.46 4.76
N SER A 570 -31.80 10.87 4.67
CA SER A 570 -32.42 10.14 5.78
C SER A 570 -31.71 8.80 6.03
N ARG A 571 -31.40 8.04 4.96
CA ARG A 571 -30.68 6.76 5.07
C ARG A 571 -29.26 6.97 5.59
N LEU A 572 -28.49 7.86 4.97
CA LEU A 572 -27.13 8.17 5.42
C LEU A 572 -27.11 8.84 6.80
N GLY A 573 -28.02 9.79 7.04
CA GLY A 573 -28.17 10.47 8.33
C GLY A 573 -28.44 9.50 9.49
N LEU A 574 -29.29 8.49 9.29
CA LEU A 574 -29.48 7.42 10.28
C LEU A 574 -28.16 6.65 10.49
N LEU A 575 -27.52 6.17 9.42
CA LEU A 575 -26.26 5.42 9.55
C LEU A 575 -25.20 6.20 10.36
N PHE A 576 -24.98 7.48 10.04
CA PHE A 576 -23.93 8.31 10.66
C PHE A 576 -24.15 8.59 12.15
N HIS A 577 -25.39 8.87 12.57
CA HIS A 577 -25.71 9.22 13.96
C HIS A 577 -26.01 7.99 14.82
N PHE A 578 -26.55 6.93 14.21
CA PHE A 578 -27.04 5.77 14.93
C PHE A 578 -25.98 4.68 15.06
N ILE A 579 -25.29 4.33 13.97
CA ILE A 579 -24.40 3.16 13.93
C ILE A 579 -22.98 3.54 14.38
N PRO A 580 -22.43 2.91 15.44
CA PRO A 580 -21.07 3.16 15.90
C PRO A 580 -20.01 2.92 14.82
N SER A 581 -18.83 3.52 14.97
CA SER A 581 -17.68 3.22 14.11
C SER A 581 -17.37 1.71 14.12
N ASN A 582 -17.03 1.19 12.94
CA ASN A 582 -16.70 -0.22 12.67
C ASN A 582 -15.37 -0.71 13.28
N LYS A 583 -14.54 0.15 13.89
CA LYS A 583 -13.30 -0.25 14.59
C LYS A 583 -13.63 -1.33 15.65
N LEU A 584 -12.78 -2.36 15.78
CA LEU A 584 -13.13 -3.55 16.57
C LEU A 584 -13.37 -3.25 18.06
N VAL A 585 -12.70 -2.23 18.63
CA VAL A 585 -12.97 -1.73 19.99
C VAL A 585 -14.44 -1.36 20.20
N ASN A 586 -15.10 -0.85 19.16
CA ASN A 586 -16.47 -0.33 19.19
C ASN A 586 -17.52 -1.37 18.75
N THR A 587 -17.11 -2.52 18.19
CA THR A 587 -18.04 -3.58 17.80
C THR A 587 -18.54 -4.31 19.04
N ASN A 588 -19.83 -4.11 19.35
CA ASN A 588 -20.51 -4.68 20.51
C ASN A 588 -21.97 -5.01 20.17
N SER A 589 -22.74 -5.48 21.16
CA SER A 589 -24.17 -5.83 20.99
C SER A 589 -25.02 -4.70 20.39
N SER A 590 -24.74 -3.43 20.72
CA SER A 590 -25.45 -2.29 20.13
C SER A 590 -25.18 -2.11 18.64
N PHE A 591 -23.98 -2.43 18.14
CA PHE A 591 -23.67 -2.34 16.70
C PHE A 591 -24.59 -3.29 15.91
N PHE A 592 -24.61 -4.57 16.28
CA PHE A 592 -25.39 -5.59 15.56
C PHE A 592 -26.91 -5.39 15.68
N ASN A 593 -27.39 -4.89 16.84
CA ASN A 593 -28.82 -4.55 17.00
C ASN A 593 -29.22 -3.42 16.03
N LYS A 594 -28.45 -2.32 16.01
CA LYS A 594 -28.74 -1.14 15.19
C LYS A 594 -28.59 -1.39 13.68
N MET A 595 -27.68 -2.29 13.29
CA MET A 595 -27.57 -2.79 11.91
C MET A 595 -28.87 -3.51 11.48
N SER A 596 -29.40 -4.39 12.32
CA SER A 596 -30.66 -5.10 12.04
C SER A 596 -31.87 -4.15 12.00
N GLU A 597 -31.88 -3.13 12.86
CA GLU A 597 -32.88 -2.07 12.90
C GLU A 597 -32.87 -1.21 11.62
N TYR A 598 -31.70 -0.77 11.15
CA TYR A 598 -31.55 -0.05 9.87
C TYR A 598 -32.12 -0.83 8.69
N TYR A 599 -31.76 -2.12 8.55
CA TYR A 599 -32.27 -2.97 7.48
C TYR A 599 -33.76 -3.33 7.63
N SER A 600 -34.31 -3.23 8.84
CA SER A 600 -35.76 -3.38 9.07
C SER A 600 -36.54 -2.14 8.63
N GLN A 601 -35.96 -0.94 8.77
CA GLN A 601 -36.56 0.32 8.30
C GLN A 601 -36.35 0.55 6.80
N TYR A 602 -35.20 0.13 6.26
CA TYR A 602 -34.77 0.38 4.89
C TYR A 602 -34.34 -0.92 4.18
N PRO A 603 -35.26 -1.89 3.97
CA PRO A 603 -34.92 -3.17 3.33
C PRO A 603 -34.47 -3.00 1.87
N GLU A 604 -33.45 -3.77 1.50
CA GLU A 604 -32.89 -3.85 0.14
C GLU A 604 -33.49 -5.10 -0.53
N LEU A 605 -34.64 -4.94 -1.20
CA LEU A 605 -35.43 -6.03 -1.77
C LEU A 605 -34.81 -6.53 -3.08
N THR A 606 -34.81 -7.85 -3.28
CA THR A 606 -34.42 -8.46 -4.55
C THR A 606 -35.47 -8.19 -5.63
N TYR A 607 -35.09 -8.28 -6.91
CA TYR A 607 -36.04 -8.11 -8.02
C TYR A 607 -37.24 -9.08 -7.93
N ARG A 608 -37.06 -10.30 -7.42
CA ARG A 608 -38.16 -11.26 -7.21
C ARG A 608 -39.14 -10.81 -6.14
N GLU A 609 -38.66 -10.19 -5.07
CA GLU A 609 -39.51 -9.65 -4.00
C GLU A 609 -40.24 -8.38 -4.48
N MET A 610 -39.58 -7.54 -5.28
CA MET A 610 -40.20 -6.38 -5.93
C MET A 610 -41.27 -6.78 -6.96
N GLU A 611 -41.03 -7.83 -7.76
CA GLU A 611 -42.05 -8.41 -8.64
C GLU A 611 -43.27 -8.88 -7.83
N ALA A 612 -43.04 -9.67 -6.77
CA ALA A 612 -44.10 -10.17 -5.90
C ALA A 612 -44.85 -9.05 -5.16
N LYS A 613 -44.17 -7.95 -4.82
CA LYS A 613 -44.80 -6.73 -4.27
C LYS A 613 -45.73 -6.08 -5.29
N LEU A 614 -45.24 -5.75 -6.48
CA LEU A 614 -46.03 -5.06 -7.52
C LEU A 614 -47.17 -5.93 -8.07
N ARG A 615 -46.98 -7.25 -8.22
CA ARG A 615 -48.08 -8.16 -8.62
C ARG A 615 -49.19 -8.21 -7.56
N ARG A 616 -48.89 -8.08 -6.26
CA ARG A 616 -49.89 -7.95 -5.18
C ARG A 616 -50.60 -6.60 -5.23
N GLU A 617 -49.87 -5.50 -5.39
CA GLU A 617 -50.45 -4.16 -5.53
C GLU A 617 -51.42 -4.08 -6.71
N LEU A 618 -51.06 -4.64 -7.87
CA LEU A 618 -51.93 -4.74 -9.05
C LEU A 618 -53.19 -5.59 -8.80
N GLN A 619 -53.08 -6.70 -8.05
CA GLN A 619 -54.23 -7.54 -7.69
C GLN A 619 -55.20 -6.85 -6.72
N LEU A 620 -54.68 -5.99 -5.84
CA LEU A 620 -55.49 -5.16 -4.94
C LEU A 620 -56.21 -4.04 -5.70
N GLU A 621 -55.54 -3.37 -6.65
CA GLU A 621 -56.19 -2.39 -7.55
C GLU A 621 -57.32 -3.02 -8.39
N MET A 622 -57.18 -4.31 -8.75
CA MET A 622 -58.17 -5.08 -9.53
C MET A 622 -59.26 -5.76 -8.69
N GLY A 623 -59.38 -5.45 -7.38
CA GLY A 623 -60.48 -5.91 -6.52
C GLY A 623 -60.40 -7.36 -6.01
N GLY A 624 -59.22 -7.99 -6.05
CA GLY A 624 -59.03 -9.38 -5.62
C GLY A 624 -58.97 -9.56 -4.09
N ILE A 625 -60.04 -10.07 -3.47
CA ILE A 625 -60.06 -10.38 -2.02
C ILE A 625 -59.39 -11.73 -1.73
N ARG A 626 -58.06 -11.75 -1.56
CA ARG A 626 -57.33 -12.80 -0.83
C ARG A 626 -56.13 -12.21 -0.07
N GLN A 627 -56.28 -12.02 1.25
CA GLN A 627 -55.14 -11.81 2.13
C GLN A 627 -54.38 -13.14 2.28
N MET A 628 -53.19 -13.21 1.69
CA MET A 628 -52.27 -14.34 1.88
C MET A 628 -51.08 -13.82 2.69
N GLU A 629 -50.89 -14.36 3.90
CA GLU A 629 -49.85 -13.95 4.86
C GLU A 629 -48.45 -14.44 4.45
N GLN A 630 -48.04 -14.20 3.19
CA GLN A 630 -46.65 -14.43 2.79
C GLN A 630 -45.78 -13.27 3.29
N PRO A 631 -44.65 -13.54 3.97
CA PRO A 631 -43.75 -12.50 4.48
C PRO A 631 -43.23 -11.66 3.32
N ALA A 632 -43.09 -10.35 3.55
CA ALA A 632 -42.67 -9.40 2.51
C ALA A 632 -41.22 -9.60 2.03
N ILE A 633 -40.41 -10.33 2.81
CA ILE A 633 -39.00 -10.64 2.58
C ILE A 633 -38.82 -12.16 2.70
N ASN A 634 -38.10 -12.79 1.77
CA ASN A 634 -37.73 -14.20 1.85
C ASN A 634 -36.23 -14.33 2.19
N PRO A 635 -35.85 -14.77 3.41
CA PRO A 635 -34.45 -14.90 3.82
C PRO A 635 -33.58 -15.77 2.91
N GLU A 636 -34.16 -16.70 2.15
CA GLU A 636 -33.43 -17.58 1.21
C GLU A 636 -32.91 -16.86 -0.05
N LEU A 637 -33.41 -15.65 -0.33
CA LEU A 637 -32.95 -14.81 -1.45
C LEU A 637 -31.81 -13.86 -1.06
N HIS A 638 -31.49 -13.77 0.24
CA HIS A 638 -30.56 -12.80 0.80
C HIS A 638 -29.25 -13.44 1.26
N MET A 639 -28.20 -12.62 1.29
CA MET A 639 -26.88 -13.00 1.81
C MET A 639 -26.71 -12.56 3.27
N PRO A 640 -25.91 -13.28 4.09
CA PRO A 640 -25.75 -12.99 5.51
C PRO A 640 -24.85 -11.76 5.78
N ILE A 641 -25.48 -10.61 6.01
CA ILE A 641 -24.81 -9.35 6.35
C ILE A 641 -24.46 -9.30 7.85
N TYR A 642 -23.18 -9.12 8.20
CA TYR A 642 -22.73 -8.85 9.58
C TYR A 642 -22.30 -7.40 9.77
N TYR A 643 -21.70 -6.77 8.76
CA TYR A 643 -21.05 -5.47 8.86
C TYR A 643 -21.48 -4.47 7.78
N GLY A 644 -21.58 -4.89 6.52
CA GLY A 644 -21.80 -4.00 5.39
C GLY A 644 -23.08 -3.16 5.47
N ASN A 645 -22.93 -1.85 5.22
CA ASN A 645 -24.01 -0.86 5.17
C ASN A 645 -23.76 0.14 4.03
N LEU A 646 -24.76 0.95 3.67
CA LEU A 646 -24.68 1.86 2.52
C LEU A 646 -23.55 2.88 2.64
N ALA A 647 -23.37 3.51 3.81
CA ALA A 647 -22.35 4.53 4.06
C ALA A 647 -20.93 3.98 3.84
N GLU A 648 -20.66 2.78 4.36
CA GLU A 648 -19.37 2.13 4.13
C GLU A 648 -19.21 1.65 2.68
N ARG A 649 -20.27 1.14 2.01
CA ARG A 649 -20.23 0.73 0.59
C ARG A 649 -19.88 1.87 -0.36
N ILE A 650 -20.40 3.08 -0.13
CA ILE A 650 -20.13 4.24 -1.01
C ILE A 650 -18.79 4.92 -0.74
N LEU A 651 -18.16 4.72 0.42
CA LEU A 651 -17.01 5.50 0.84
C LEU A 651 -15.81 5.49 -0.15
N PRO A 652 -15.38 4.36 -0.74
CA PRO A 652 -14.33 4.41 -1.76
C PRO A 652 -14.74 5.19 -3.01
N ILE A 653 -16.04 5.23 -3.34
CA ILE A 653 -16.56 6.02 -4.46
C ILE A 653 -16.57 7.52 -4.09
N VAL A 654 -16.86 7.85 -2.83
CA VAL A 654 -16.80 9.22 -2.29
C VAL A 654 -15.39 9.81 -2.36
N ASP A 655 -14.35 9.02 -2.09
CA ASP A 655 -12.95 9.46 -2.26
C ASP A 655 -12.68 9.95 -3.69
N ILE A 656 -13.20 9.22 -4.69
CA ILE A 656 -13.05 9.58 -6.10
C ILE A 656 -13.97 10.74 -6.46
N LEU A 657 -15.21 10.77 -5.98
CA LEU A 657 -16.17 11.86 -6.16
C LEU A 657 -15.56 13.21 -5.76
N LEU A 658 -15.03 13.30 -4.53
CA LEU A 658 -14.43 14.53 -4.02
C LEU A 658 -13.14 14.86 -4.79
N GLN A 659 -12.33 13.87 -5.14
CA GLN A 659 -11.14 14.09 -5.98
C GLN A 659 -11.51 14.61 -7.39
N ARG A 660 -12.56 14.09 -8.05
CA ARG A 660 -13.05 14.59 -9.35
C ARG A 660 -13.57 16.01 -9.26
N ALA A 661 -14.35 16.34 -8.23
CA ALA A 661 -14.87 17.70 -8.02
C ALA A 661 -13.75 18.73 -7.78
N LEU A 662 -12.64 18.31 -7.15
CA LEU A 662 -11.44 19.11 -6.97
C LEU A 662 -10.61 19.24 -8.27
N GLU A 663 -10.46 18.16 -9.05
CA GLU A 663 -9.73 18.16 -10.33
C GLU A 663 -10.42 18.97 -11.44
N THR A 664 -11.75 18.90 -11.54
CA THR A 664 -12.54 19.69 -12.49
C THR A 664 -12.76 21.13 -12.05
N VAL A 665 -12.40 21.47 -10.80
CA VAL A 665 -12.53 22.82 -10.21
C VAL A 665 -13.96 23.35 -10.29
N VAL A 666 -14.94 22.55 -9.86
CA VAL A 666 -16.36 22.95 -9.85
C VAL A 666 -16.63 24.19 -8.98
N ALA A 667 -17.81 24.81 -9.14
CA ALA A 667 -18.25 25.92 -8.31
C ALA A 667 -18.24 25.60 -6.80
N ASP A 668 -17.88 26.57 -5.94
CA ASP A 668 -17.74 26.35 -4.50
C ASP A 668 -19.02 25.85 -3.82
N GLN A 669 -20.19 26.30 -4.27
CA GLN A 669 -21.49 25.83 -3.75
C GLN A 669 -21.70 24.34 -4.04
N LEU A 670 -21.40 23.89 -5.27
CA LEU A 670 -21.49 22.48 -5.68
C LEU A 670 -20.54 21.61 -4.85
N PHE A 671 -19.27 22.01 -4.75
CA PHE A 671 -18.29 21.30 -3.93
C PHE A 671 -18.68 21.26 -2.44
N SER A 672 -19.15 22.38 -1.88
CA SER A 672 -19.52 22.48 -0.46
C SER A 672 -20.71 21.58 -0.12
N THR A 673 -21.76 21.53 -0.93
CA THR A 673 -22.90 20.63 -0.71
C THR A 673 -22.47 19.17 -0.77
N LEU A 674 -21.63 18.78 -1.73
CA LEU A 674 -21.12 17.40 -1.87
C LEU A 674 -20.26 17.02 -0.66
N LEU A 675 -19.30 17.87 -0.27
CA LEU A 675 -18.45 17.65 0.89
C LEU A 675 -19.27 17.55 2.18
N MET A 676 -20.21 18.47 2.42
CA MET A 676 -21.05 18.45 3.63
C MET A 676 -21.97 17.23 3.70
N SER A 677 -22.45 16.73 2.55
CA SER A 677 -23.31 15.54 2.49
C SER A 677 -22.57 14.24 2.75
N PHE A 678 -21.31 14.13 2.29
CA PHE A 678 -20.54 12.89 2.35
C PHE A 678 -19.41 12.88 3.38
N LYS A 679 -19.02 14.02 3.97
CA LYS A 679 -17.98 14.06 5.02
C LYS A 679 -18.18 13.01 6.13
N PRO A 680 -19.39 12.73 6.66
CA PRO A 680 -19.51 11.81 7.80
C PRO A 680 -19.12 10.36 7.46
N CYS A 681 -19.07 9.98 6.16
CA CYS A 681 -18.52 8.69 5.74
C CYS A 681 -17.05 8.51 6.18
N TYR A 682 -16.27 9.58 6.33
CA TYR A 682 -14.86 9.50 6.74
C TYR A 682 -14.64 8.95 8.16
N LYS A 683 -15.68 8.91 9.01
CA LYS A 683 -15.69 8.18 10.29
C LYS A 683 -15.26 6.72 10.14
N TYR A 684 -15.59 6.09 9.00
CA TYR A 684 -15.31 4.69 8.67
C TYR A 684 -14.07 4.50 7.78
N HIS A 685 -13.40 5.59 7.33
CA HIS A 685 -12.29 5.50 6.38
C HIS A 685 -11.01 4.95 7.06
N PRO A 686 -10.34 3.91 6.52
CA PRO A 686 -9.17 3.33 7.16
C PRO A 686 -7.90 4.19 7.01
N GLN A 687 -7.75 4.91 5.88
CA GLN A 687 -6.54 5.68 5.54
C GLN A 687 -6.77 7.17 5.16
N PRO A 688 -7.52 7.96 5.97
CA PRO A 688 -7.94 9.30 5.56
C PRO A 688 -6.78 10.31 5.43
N ALA A 689 -5.70 10.16 6.21
CA ALA A 689 -4.56 11.07 6.12
C ALA A 689 -3.80 10.88 4.79
N ALA A 690 -3.53 9.62 4.40
CA ALA A 690 -2.92 9.26 3.13
C ALA A 690 -3.79 9.70 1.94
N TYR A 691 -5.12 9.58 2.05
CA TYR A 691 -6.05 10.11 1.03
C TYR A 691 -5.89 11.63 0.87
N MET A 692 -6.10 12.41 1.94
CA MET A 692 -5.99 13.88 1.90
C MET A 692 -4.63 14.35 1.38
N TYR A 693 -3.54 13.77 1.92
CA TYR A 693 -2.18 14.06 1.48
C TYR A 693 -1.96 13.73 -0.01
N SER A 694 -2.46 12.59 -0.49
CA SER A 694 -2.34 12.20 -1.91
C SER A 694 -3.03 13.19 -2.85
N VAL A 695 -4.22 13.68 -2.47
CA VAL A 695 -5.00 14.63 -3.27
C VAL A 695 -4.31 15.99 -3.29
N LEU A 696 -3.93 16.53 -2.13
CA LEU A 696 -3.23 17.82 -2.03
C LEU A 696 -1.88 17.80 -2.79
N TYR A 697 -1.07 16.76 -2.62
CA TYR A 697 0.20 16.61 -3.34
C TYR A 697 -0.01 16.51 -4.85
N CYS A 698 -1.01 15.76 -5.31
CA CYS A 698 -1.27 15.59 -6.74
C CYS A 698 -1.84 16.86 -7.39
N LEU A 699 -2.59 17.67 -6.64
CA LEU A 699 -3.25 18.91 -7.08
C LEU A 699 -2.54 20.19 -6.57
N ASP A 700 -1.25 20.10 -6.26
CA ASP A 700 -0.45 21.19 -5.69
C ASP A 700 -0.57 22.52 -6.46
N LYS A 701 -0.64 22.45 -7.79
CA LYS A 701 -0.72 23.63 -8.67
C LYS A 701 -2.11 24.25 -8.82
N THR A 702 -3.16 23.60 -8.31
CA THR A 702 -4.57 24.00 -8.53
C THR A 702 -5.40 24.10 -7.25
N LEU A 703 -5.08 23.28 -6.24
CA LEU A 703 -5.83 23.18 -4.99
C LEU A 703 -5.04 23.67 -3.77
N SER A 704 -3.76 23.32 -3.65
CA SER A 704 -2.96 23.70 -2.48
C SER A 704 -2.93 25.22 -2.30
N HIS A 705 -2.80 25.66 -1.05
CA HIS A 705 -2.78 27.06 -0.64
C HIS A 705 -4.09 27.83 -0.83
N THR A 706 -5.18 27.17 -1.20
CA THR A 706 -6.52 27.77 -1.29
C THR A 706 -7.35 27.58 -0.03
N ALA A 707 -8.36 28.44 0.18
CA ALA A 707 -9.37 28.24 1.21
C ALA A 707 -10.13 26.90 1.04
N ARG A 708 -10.30 26.43 -0.20
CA ARG A 708 -10.94 25.15 -0.53
C ARG A 708 -10.14 23.96 0.01
N ALA A 709 -8.80 24.00 -0.06
CA ALA A 709 -7.93 22.99 0.55
C ALA A 709 -8.09 22.95 2.08
N ARG A 710 -8.12 24.11 2.75
CA ARG A 710 -8.36 24.19 4.21
C ARG A 710 -9.70 23.58 4.59
N ILE A 711 -10.77 23.93 3.88
CA ILE A 711 -12.13 23.40 4.13
C ILE A 711 -12.14 21.86 3.95
N PHE A 712 -11.60 21.35 2.85
CA PHE A 712 -11.48 19.91 2.60
C PHE A 712 -10.78 19.16 3.75
N VAL A 713 -9.64 19.68 4.23
CA VAL A 713 -8.90 19.08 5.35
C VAL A 713 -9.66 19.15 6.66
N LEU A 714 -10.19 20.33 7.04
CA LEU A 714 -10.88 20.52 8.32
C LEU A 714 -12.17 19.70 8.40
N GLU A 715 -12.94 19.63 7.31
CA GLU A 715 -14.22 18.91 7.30
C GLU A 715 -14.03 17.39 7.40
N ILE A 716 -12.98 16.83 6.79
CA ILE A 716 -12.62 15.41 6.94
C ILE A 716 -12.06 15.15 8.35
N CYS A 717 -11.08 15.95 8.81
CA CYS A 717 -10.49 15.78 10.15
C CYS A 717 -11.52 15.92 11.28
N GLY A 718 -12.52 16.78 11.11
CA GLY A 718 -13.64 16.93 12.05
C GLY A 718 -14.42 15.62 12.30
N GLN A 719 -14.46 14.71 11.33
CA GLN A 719 -15.12 13.40 11.48
C GLN A 719 -14.24 12.34 12.15
N LEU A 720 -12.97 12.67 12.41
CA LEU A 720 -11.98 11.81 13.05
C LEU A 720 -11.75 12.19 14.53
N GLU A 721 -12.27 13.32 15.01
CA GLU A 721 -11.99 13.83 16.37
C GLU A 721 -12.36 12.82 17.48
N GLU A 722 -13.53 12.17 17.38
CA GLU A 722 -13.97 11.12 18.33
C GLU A 722 -13.07 9.88 18.31
N ARG A 723 -12.46 9.60 17.15
CA ARG A 723 -11.90 8.30 16.79
C ARG A 723 -10.39 8.22 17.02
N ASP A 724 -9.70 9.28 16.61
CA ASP A 724 -8.24 9.37 16.60
C ASP A 724 -7.75 10.54 17.47
N GLY A 725 -8.61 11.53 17.76
CA GLY A 725 -8.35 12.69 18.60
C GLY A 725 -8.24 14.00 17.80
N LYS A 726 -8.85 15.08 18.29
CA LYS A 726 -8.88 16.41 17.63
C LYS A 726 -7.52 16.90 17.12
N TYR A 727 -6.50 16.77 17.95
CA TYR A 727 -5.14 17.22 17.62
C TYR A 727 -4.26 16.11 17.07
N ALA A 728 -4.80 14.98 16.59
CA ALA A 728 -3.99 13.83 16.21
C ALA A 728 -3.23 14.05 14.89
N LEU A 729 -3.91 14.56 13.87
CA LEU A 729 -3.29 14.90 12.60
C LEU A 729 -2.88 16.38 12.54
N LEU A 730 -3.70 17.26 13.12
CA LEU A 730 -3.55 18.72 12.99
C LEU A 730 -3.05 19.40 14.28
N THR A 731 -2.41 20.55 14.15
CA THR A 731 -1.99 21.45 15.22
C THR A 731 -3.12 22.40 15.65
N PRO A 732 -3.07 22.94 16.89
CA PRO A 732 -4.05 23.93 17.34
C PRO A 732 -4.11 25.20 16.48
N SER A 733 -2.96 25.72 16.01
CA SER A 733 -2.88 26.95 15.20
C SER A 733 -3.42 26.78 13.77
N PHE A 734 -3.25 25.61 13.16
CA PHE A 734 -3.91 25.32 11.88
C PHE A 734 -5.45 25.35 12.01
N ILE A 735 -5.97 24.70 13.06
CA ILE A 735 -7.40 24.62 13.32
C ILE A 735 -7.97 26.02 13.63
N GLN A 736 -7.35 26.77 14.54
CA GLN A 736 -7.86 28.07 15.00
C GLN A 736 -7.78 29.14 13.91
N ASP A 737 -6.58 29.40 13.39
CA ASP A 737 -6.30 30.59 12.57
C ASP A 737 -5.63 30.29 11.21
N ASN A 738 -5.44 29.02 10.84
CA ASN A 738 -4.72 28.60 9.61
C ASN A 738 -3.25 29.04 9.59
N HIS A 739 -2.61 29.11 10.77
CA HIS A 739 -1.26 29.66 10.98
C HIS A 739 -1.08 31.13 10.58
N GLN A 740 -2.15 31.95 10.53
CA GLN A 740 -2.09 33.36 10.15
C GLN A 740 -1.66 34.29 11.30
N LEU A 741 -1.77 33.85 12.55
CA LEU A 741 -1.34 34.63 13.74
C LEU A 741 0.12 34.37 14.14
N SER A 742 0.73 33.31 13.61
CA SER A 742 2.11 32.92 13.87
C SER A 742 3.03 33.28 12.69
N LEU A 743 4.29 33.60 12.97
CA LEU A 743 5.28 33.76 11.90
C LEU A 743 5.56 32.39 11.24
N PRO A 744 5.88 32.33 9.93
CA PRO A 744 6.21 31.09 9.24
C PRO A 744 7.27 30.22 9.94
N SER A 745 8.33 30.83 10.47
CA SER A 745 9.33 30.11 11.26
C SER A 745 8.77 29.50 12.55
N GLN A 746 7.86 30.18 13.23
CA GLN A 746 7.28 29.71 14.50
C GLN A 746 6.41 28.47 14.29
N PHE A 747 5.51 28.46 13.31
CA PHE A 747 4.66 27.29 13.08
C PHE A 747 5.44 26.14 12.42
N CYS A 748 6.38 26.44 11.52
CA CYS A 748 7.28 25.42 10.99
C CYS A 748 8.10 24.74 12.11
N GLN A 749 8.56 25.49 13.11
CA GLN A 749 9.24 24.91 14.28
C GLN A 749 8.31 23.97 15.06
N VAL A 750 7.05 24.35 15.29
CA VAL A 750 6.06 23.48 15.95
C VAL A 750 5.84 22.17 15.17
N LEU A 751 5.83 22.21 13.83
CA LEU A 751 5.73 21.01 12.99
C LEU A 751 6.97 20.11 13.10
N VAL A 752 8.17 20.69 13.07
CA VAL A 752 9.44 19.98 13.24
C VAL A 752 9.52 19.34 14.63
N ASP A 753 9.25 20.09 15.69
CA ASP A 753 9.25 19.60 17.08
C ASP A 753 8.26 18.45 17.28
N ARG A 754 7.09 18.52 16.64
CA ARG A 754 6.07 17.48 16.68
C ARG A 754 6.56 16.17 16.04
N ILE A 755 7.29 16.23 14.93
CA ILE A 755 7.91 15.05 14.30
C ILE A 755 9.05 14.51 15.17
N LEU A 756 9.86 15.37 15.79
CA LEU A 756 10.93 14.97 16.71
C LEU A 756 10.37 14.23 17.94
N GLN A 757 9.34 14.80 18.58
CA GLN A 757 8.63 14.17 19.70
C GLN A 757 8.00 12.83 19.33
N ALA A 758 7.46 12.71 18.11
CA ALA A 758 6.89 11.46 17.59
C ALA A 758 7.93 10.45 17.08
N SER A 759 9.22 10.83 17.04
CA SER A 759 10.34 9.96 16.66
C SER A 759 11.17 9.50 17.87
N HIS A 760 11.26 10.32 18.93
CA HIS A 760 12.10 10.08 20.09
C HIS A 760 11.30 10.18 21.40
N TYR A 761 10.81 9.03 21.90
CA TYR A 761 10.16 8.91 23.20
C TYR A 761 10.55 7.58 23.88
N PRO A 762 10.76 7.55 25.21
CA PRO A 762 11.33 6.36 25.87
C PRO A 762 10.28 5.26 26.15
N HIS A 763 9.08 5.63 26.59
CA HIS A 763 8.08 4.67 27.10
C HIS A 763 6.63 5.00 26.73
N GLN A 764 6.25 6.28 26.66
CA GLN A 764 4.92 6.72 26.28
C GLN A 764 5.02 7.67 25.08
N PRO A 765 4.21 7.49 24.02
CA PRO A 765 4.20 8.41 22.90
C PRO A 765 3.55 9.75 23.29
N PRO A 766 3.79 10.83 22.53
CA PRO A 766 3.16 12.13 22.77
C PRO A 766 1.61 12.08 22.78
N PRO A 767 0.92 13.00 23.48
CA PRO A 767 -0.54 12.95 23.63
C PRO A 767 -1.36 13.02 22.33
N PHE A 768 -0.79 13.55 21.24
CA PHE A 768 -1.42 13.61 19.92
C PHE A 768 -1.30 12.30 19.11
N VAL A 769 -0.49 11.35 19.57
CA VAL A 769 -0.27 10.08 18.89
C VAL A 769 -1.29 9.05 19.40
N CYS A 770 -1.85 8.23 18.50
CA CYS A 770 -2.72 7.13 18.91
C CYS A 770 -1.99 6.21 19.90
N ARG A 771 -2.67 5.70 20.93
CA ARG A 771 -2.03 4.81 21.94
C ARG A 771 -1.80 3.39 21.44
N ASP A 772 -2.62 2.90 20.52
CA ASP A 772 -2.52 1.55 19.96
C ASP A 772 -2.31 1.60 18.44
N TRP A 773 -1.05 1.50 18.03
CA TRP A 773 -0.67 1.65 16.62
C TRP A 773 -1.09 0.46 15.74
N ARG A 774 -1.59 -0.65 16.32
CA ARG A 774 -2.16 -1.77 15.56
C ARG A 774 -3.40 -1.37 14.77
N PHE A 775 -4.09 -0.31 15.23
CA PHE A 775 -5.32 0.23 14.66
C PHE A 775 -5.17 1.71 14.22
N ALA A 776 -3.92 2.20 14.13
CA ALA A 776 -3.60 3.50 13.59
C ALA A 776 -3.27 3.38 12.10
N GLU A 777 -3.59 4.41 11.32
CA GLU A 777 -3.25 4.48 9.90
C GLU A 777 -1.74 4.49 9.65
N LEU A 778 -1.02 5.25 10.48
CA LEU A 778 0.42 5.49 10.37
C LEU A 778 1.10 5.29 11.74
N PRO A 779 2.37 4.88 11.77
CA PRO A 779 3.18 4.91 12.99
C PRO A 779 3.42 6.36 13.44
N PRO A 780 3.81 6.59 14.72
CA PRO A 780 3.87 7.93 15.32
C PRO A 780 4.57 9.01 14.48
N ALA A 781 5.81 8.76 14.05
CA ALA A 781 6.58 9.69 13.22
C ALA A 781 5.95 9.90 11.83
N GLY A 782 5.35 8.86 11.24
CA GLY A 782 4.62 8.95 9.97
C GLY A 782 3.36 9.80 10.10
N GLN A 783 2.57 9.60 11.16
CA GLN A 783 1.39 10.41 11.48
C GLN A 783 1.76 11.89 11.62
N ALA A 784 2.85 12.21 12.31
CA ALA A 784 3.34 13.58 12.48
C ALA A 784 3.82 14.20 11.16
N LEU A 785 4.59 13.46 10.35
CA LEU A 785 5.08 13.92 9.04
C LEU A 785 3.93 14.18 8.06
N THR A 786 3.00 13.23 7.92
CA THR A 786 1.85 13.38 7.01
C THR A 786 0.94 14.52 7.46
N GLY A 787 0.72 14.69 8.77
CA GLY A 787 0.00 15.85 9.32
C GLY A 787 0.68 17.17 8.95
N ALA A 788 2.00 17.28 9.16
CA ALA A 788 2.76 18.48 8.80
C ALA A 788 2.70 18.80 7.29
N CYS A 789 2.80 17.79 6.41
CA CYS A 789 2.66 18.00 4.97
C CYS A 789 1.25 18.44 4.58
N ILE A 790 0.19 17.87 5.18
CA ILE A 790 -1.21 18.28 4.95
C ILE A 790 -1.42 19.73 5.38
N GLU A 791 -0.93 20.12 6.56
CA GLU A 791 -1.04 21.50 7.04
C GLU A 791 -0.33 22.48 6.12
N LEU A 792 0.90 22.19 5.68
CA LEU A 792 1.64 23.07 4.78
C LEU A 792 0.93 23.28 3.45
N LEU A 793 0.40 22.20 2.84
CA LEU A 793 -0.34 22.24 1.57
C LEU A 793 -1.72 22.90 1.68
N ALA A 794 -2.36 22.86 2.86
CA ALA A 794 -3.65 23.49 3.11
C ALA A 794 -3.55 24.90 3.75
N SER A 795 -2.36 25.32 4.18
CA SER A 795 -2.10 26.67 4.70
C SER A 795 -2.06 27.70 3.57
N PRO A 796 -2.41 28.98 3.81
CA PRO A 796 -2.50 30.00 2.78
C PRO A 796 -1.11 30.53 2.34
N HIS A 797 -0.03 30.03 2.96
CA HIS A 797 1.33 30.46 2.72
C HIS A 797 1.90 29.74 1.49
N PRO A 798 2.40 30.45 0.46
CA PRO A 798 2.92 29.81 -0.73
C PRO A 798 4.23 29.05 -0.44
N PRO A 799 4.60 28.05 -1.26
CA PRO A 799 5.76 27.19 -1.04
C PRO A 799 7.06 27.95 -0.78
N ALA A 800 7.27 29.07 -1.48
CA ALA A 800 8.42 29.95 -1.31
C ALA A 800 8.60 30.49 0.12
N VAL A 801 7.51 30.76 0.84
CA VAL A 801 7.56 31.26 2.23
C VAL A 801 7.81 30.12 3.21
N THR A 802 7.08 29.02 3.09
CA THR A 802 7.16 27.89 4.02
C THR A 802 8.44 27.06 3.87
N ALA A 803 8.88 26.79 2.64
CA ALA A 803 10.13 26.08 2.40
C ALA A 803 11.34 26.91 2.87
N ARG A 804 11.32 28.23 2.63
CA ARG A 804 12.34 29.15 3.16
C ARG A 804 12.35 29.15 4.68
N ALA A 805 11.19 29.27 5.32
CA ALA A 805 11.08 29.21 6.77
C ALA A 805 11.63 27.91 7.36
N LEU A 806 11.32 26.75 6.75
CA LEU A 806 11.87 25.44 7.14
C LEU A 806 13.40 25.38 7.02
N ILE A 807 13.95 25.90 5.93
CA ILE A 807 15.41 26.01 5.72
C ILE A 807 16.04 26.88 6.80
N ASP A 808 15.46 28.05 7.10
CA ASP A 808 16.01 29.00 8.07
C ASP A 808 16.08 28.43 9.50
N LEU A 809 15.23 27.45 9.86
CA LEU A 809 15.26 26.79 11.18
C LEU A 809 16.60 26.13 11.50
N VAL A 810 17.28 25.51 10.52
CA VAL A 810 18.56 24.82 10.80
C VAL A 810 19.72 25.78 11.07
N PHE A 811 19.52 27.09 10.87
CA PHE A 811 20.49 28.14 11.18
C PHE A 811 20.24 28.80 12.54
N ILE A 812 19.10 28.52 13.20
CA ILE A 812 18.84 29.01 14.57
C ILE A 812 19.86 28.36 15.53
N ARG A 813 20.32 29.13 16.53
CA ARG A 813 21.30 28.71 17.53
C ARG A 813 20.81 29.04 18.96
N PRO A 814 21.09 28.18 19.96
CA PRO A 814 21.69 26.86 19.83
C PRO A 814 20.72 25.87 19.17
N LEU A 815 21.20 25.03 18.23
CA LEU A 815 20.34 24.08 17.54
C LEU A 815 20.16 22.82 18.38
N HIS A 816 19.01 22.68 19.04
CA HIS A 816 18.70 21.48 19.80
C HIS A 816 18.61 20.24 18.89
N GLN A 817 19.24 19.14 19.33
CA GLN A 817 19.33 17.87 18.59
C GLN A 817 19.69 18.06 17.09
N PRO A 818 20.86 18.64 16.78
CA PRO A 818 21.11 19.28 15.49
C PRO A 818 20.88 18.36 14.28
N TYR A 819 21.41 17.12 14.31
CA TYR A 819 21.18 16.15 13.25
C TYR A 819 19.71 15.75 13.11
N ALA A 820 18.97 15.57 14.21
CA ALA A 820 17.57 15.18 14.16
C ALA A 820 16.71 16.30 13.54
N THR A 821 17.00 17.55 13.89
CA THR A 821 16.34 18.74 13.35
C THR A 821 16.64 18.91 11.86
N ILE A 822 17.91 18.86 11.45
CA ILE A 822 18.32 18.91 10.03
C ILE A 822 17.68 17.77 9.22
N ASN A 823 17.70 16.56 9.77
CA ASN A 823 17.09 15.37 9.16
C ASN A 823 15.57 15.51 9.01
N THR A 824 14.89 16.12 9.98
CA THR A 824 13.43 16.34 9.95
C THR A 824 13.06 17.40 8.91
N VAL A 825 13.78 18.52 8.86
CA VAL A 825 13.58 19.57 7.82
C VAL A 825 13.79 18.99 6.42
N ALA A 826 14.86 18.23 6.21
CA ALA A 826 15.13 17.55 4.93
C ALA A 826 14.04 16.53 4.56
N LEU A 827 13.55 15.75 5.53
CA LEU A 827 12.47 14.78 5.34
C LEU A 827 11.16 15.48 4.95
N MET A 828 10.83 16.62 5.55
CA MET A 828 9.67 17.43 5.17
C MET A 828 9.80 18.00 3.76
N LEU A 829 10.95 18.58 3.40
CA LEU A 829 11.18 19.14 2.07
C LEU A 829 11.10 18.08 0.95
N THR A 830 11.60 16.86 1.20
CA THR A 830 11.53 15.75 0.23
C THR A 830 10.16 15.07 0.16
N ALA A 831 9.34 15.17 1.21
CA ALA A 831 7.95 14.72 1.21
C ALA A 831 7.00 15.73 0.53
N LEU A 832 7.37 17.00 0.39
CA LEU A 832 6.54 18.02 -0.25
C LEU A 832 6.69 18.01 -1.79
N PRO A 833 5.70 18.54 -2.54
CA PRO A 833 5.74 18.63 -4.00
C PRO A 833 6.94 19.43 -4.54
N SER A 834 7.19 19.28 -5.84
CA SER A 834 8.34 19.92 -6.51
C SER A 834 8.35 21.45 -6.43
N SER A 835 7.22 22.09 -6.17
CA SER A 835 7.09 23.53 -5.88
C SER A 835 7.86 23.96 -4.61
N PHE A 836 7.90 23.11 -3.58
CA PHE A 836 8.71 23.34 -2.36
C PHE A 836 10.17 22.96 -2.60
N GLN A 837 10.41 21.85 -3.30
CA GLN A 837 11.77 21.37 -3.60
C GLN A 837 12.57 22.37 -4.45
N HIS A 838 11.91 23.08 -5.37
CA HIS A 838 12.55 24.13 -6.18
C HIS A 838 13.15 25.25 -5.32
N VAL A 839 12.47 25.65 -4.24
CA VAL A 839 12.96 26.68 -3.30
C VAL A 839 14.24 26.22 -2.59
N PHE A 840 14.35 24.92 -2.29
CA PHE A 840 15.58 24.33 -1.76
C PHE A 840 16.71 24.32 -2.80
N TYR A 841 16.40 24.01 -4.06
CA TYR A 841 17.39 24.08 -5.16
C TYR A 841 17.90 25.51 -5.39
N GLU A 842 17.01 26.51 -5.44
CA GLU A 842 17.38 27.93 -5.50
C GLU A 842 18.25 28.36 -4.33
N HIS A 843 17.94 27.88 -3.11
CA HIS A 843 18.75 28.15 -1.94
C HIS A 843 20.17 27.58 -2.07
N ILE A 844 20.32 26.31 -2.45
CA ILE A 844 21.64 25.70 -2.65
C ILE A 844 22.44 26.39 -3.78
N VAL A 845 21.77 26.85 -4.85
CA VAL A 845 22.40 27.68 -5.88
C VAL A 845 22.89 29.01 -5.31
N SER A 846 22.09 29.67 -4.46
CA SER A 846 22.48 30.95 -3.82
C SER A 846 23.69 30.83 -2.89
N VAL A 847 23.91 29.65 -2.27
CA VAL A 847 25.09 29.40 -1.42
C VAL A 847 26.39 29.49 -2.23
N LEU A 848 26.37 29.13 -3.53
CA LEU A 848 27.54 29.25 -4.40
C LEU A 848 27.98 30.70 -4.63
N ASP A 849 27.07 31.66 -4.52
CA ASP A 849 27.37 33.10 -4.65
C ASP A 849 27.89 33.73 -3.33
N SER A 850 28.01 32.95 -2.25
CA SER A 850 28.50 33.44 -0.95
C SER A 850 29.97 33.85 -0.98
N GLU A 851 30.36 34.81 -0.13
CA GLU A 851 31.74 35.30 -0.01
C GLU A 851 32.72 34.17 0.38
N ALA A 852 32.29 33.25 1.25
CA ALA A 852 33.07 32.09 1.67
C ALA A 852 33.47 31.15 0.51
N LEU A 853 32.66 31.06 -0.55
CA LEU A 853 32.96 30.25 -1.74
C LEU A 853 33.53 31.06 -2.91
N THR A 854 33.22 32.35 -3.02
CA THR A 854 33.69 33.22 -4.11
C THR A 854 35.04 33.87 -3.83
N GLN A 855 35.39 34.09 -2.56
CA GLN A 855 36.64 34.75 -2.13
C GLN A 855 37.40 33.98 -1.04
N GLY A 856 36.72 33.10 -0.30
CA GLY A 856 37.33 32.32 0.80
C GLY A 856 38.28 31.21 0.35
N ASP A 857 39.10 30.73 1.30
CA ASP A 857 40.04 29.63 1.06
C ASP A 857 39.30 28.28 0.96
N PRO A 858 39.63 27.41 -0.01
CA PRO A 858 38.91 26.15 -0.17
C PRO A 858 39.06 25.15 1.00
N SER A 859 39.93 25.42 1.99
CA SER A 859 40.05 24.62 3.21
C SER A 859 38.74 24.49 3.98
N VAL A 860 37.92 25.56 3.99
CA VAL A 860 36.64 25.61 4.74
C VAL A 860 35.67 24.53 4.24
N CYS A 861 35.76 24.17 2.95
CA CYS A 861 34.96 23.11 2.36
C CYS A 861 35.35 21.69 2.84
N PHE A 862 36.46 21.51 3.56
CA PHE A 862 36.92 20.20 4.08
C PHE A 862 36.64 20.00 5.58
N GLU A 863 36.05 20.97 6.28
CA GLU A 863 35.72 20.82 7.70
C GLU A 863 34.74 19.66 7.96
N SER A 864 34.86 19.08 9.17
CA SER A 864 34.09 17.92 9.63
C SER A 864 32.67 18.31 10.02
N LEU A 865 31.71 17.44 9.70
CA LEU A 865 30.28 17.64 9.99
C LEU A 865 29.89 17.03 11.35
N GLU A 866 30.65 17.36 12.40
CA GLU A 866 30.46 16.86 13.77
C GLU A 866 29.38 17.63 14.56
N SER A 867 28.74 16.98 15.54
CA SER A 867 27.66 17.55 16.35
C SER A 867 27.99 18.92 16.94
N GLU A 868 29.23 19.07 17.42
CA GLU A 868 29.72 20.26 18.12
C GLU A 868 29.69 21.50 17.21
N CYS A 869 29.96 21.32 15.91
CA CYS A 869 29.89 22.37 14.89
C CYS A 869 28.48 22.99 14.75
N PHE A 870 27.42 22.24 15.06
CA PHE A 870 26.04 22.72 14.87
C PHE A 870 25.41 23.27 16.16
N LEU A 871 26.00 23.00 17.33
CA LEU A 871 25.49 23.47 18.61
C LEU A 871 25.76 24.97 18.82
N LEU A 872 26.97 25.43 18.47
CA LEU A 872 27.44 26.79 18.79
C LEU A 872 28.05 27.54 17.60
N THR A 873 28.54 26.87 16.56
CA THR A 873 29.23 27.55 15.45
C THR A 873 28.23 28.15 14.44
N GLU A 874 28.51 29.37 14.01
CA GLU A 874 27.74 30.11 12.99
C GLU A 874 28.15 29.76 11.54
N ASN A 875 28.89 28.66 11.32
CA ASN A 875 29.34 28.28 9.98
C ASN A 875 28.14 27.84 9.11
N GLN A 876 27.60 28.82 8.36
CA GLN A 876 26.47 28.62 7.46
C GLN A 876 26.82 27.67 6.31
N LEU A 877 28.08 27.61 5.86
CA LEU A 877 28.49 26.75 4.75
C LEU A 877 28.37 25.26 5.12
N LEU A 878 28.82 24.88 6.31
CA LEU A 878 28.66 23.50 6.82
C LEU A 878 27.21 23.14 7.13
N THR A 879 26.44 24.09 7.64
CA THR A 879 25.00 23.89 7.89
C THR A 879 24.25 23.61 6.57
N ASN A 880 24.57 24.38 5.52
CA ASN A 880 24.06 24.13 4.16
C ASN A 880 24.50 22.77 3.61
N LEU A 881 25.75 22.38 3.82
CA LEU A 881 26.25 21.08 3.34
C LEU A 881 25.58 19.91 4.06
N ALA A 882 25.41 20.00 5.38
CA ALA A 882 24.70 18.99 6.19
C ALA A 882 23.22 18.88 5.79
N LEU A 883 22.54 20.01 5.56
CA LEU A 883 21.17 20.01 5.05
C LEU A 883 21.09 19.41 3.64
N GLY A 884 22.05 19.73 2.77
CA GLY A 884 22.24 19.09 1.47
C GLY A 884 22.36 17.57 1.56
N HIS A 885 23.25 17.06 2.41
CA HIS A 885 23.42 15.63 2.63
C HIS A 885 22.15 14.96 3.19
N ALA A 886 21.47 15.59 4.15
CA ALA A 886 20.21 15.09 4.69
C ALA A 886 19.09 15.04 3.62
N TYR A 887 18.96 16.10 2.80
CA TYR A 887 18.01 16.13 1.69
C TYR A 887 18.31 15.00 0.68
N LEU A 888 19.57 14.87 0.29
CA LEU A 888 20.04 13.81 -0.60
C LEU A 888 19.81 12.40 -0.03
N GLN A 889 19.82 12.21 1.29
CA GLN A 889 19.50 10.94 1.92
C GLN A 889 18.00 10.60 1.82
N HIS A 890 17.12 11.59 1.98
CA HIS A 890 15.65 11.39 1.96
C HIS A 890 15.02 11.46 0.56
N CYS A 891 15.71 11.95 -0.46
CA CYS A 891 15.18 12.03 -1.83
C CYS A 891 14.47 10.74 -2.26
N ASN A 892 13.19 10.83 -2.61
CA ASN A 892 12.46 9.76 -3.27
C ASN A 892 12.98 9.55 -4.72
N THR A 893 12.49 8.51 -5.38
CA THR A 893 12.90 8.14 -6.75
C THR A 893 12.68 9.27 -7.77
N CYS A 894 11.65 10.10 -7.55
CA CYS A 894 11.37 11.33 -8.30
C CYS A 894 12.50 12.36 -8.14
N SER A 895 12.73 12.78 -6.89
CA SER A 895 13.65 13.86 -6.54
C SER A 895 15.07 13.48 -6.96
N LEU A 896 15.46 12.22 -6.74
CA LEU A 896 16.76 11.67 -7.14
C LEU A 896 16.96 11.71 -8.67
N ALA A 897 15.90 11.52 -9.48
CA ALA A 897 15.99 11.59 -10.95
C ALA A 897 16.25 12.99 -11.48
N ALA A 898 15.79 14.04 -10.79
CA ALA A 898 16.00 15.43 -11.20
C ALA A 898 17.40 15.96 -10.86
N LEU A 899 18.14 15.31 -9.97
CA LEU A 899 19.44 15.81 -9.49
C LEU A 899 20.53 15.96 -10.57
N PRO A 900 20.69 15.06 -11.57
CA PRO A 900 21.69 15.24 -12.62
C PRO A 900 21.43 16.50 -13.47
N GLU A 901 20.17 16.78 -13.76
CA GLU A 901 19.74 18.02 -14.45
C GLU A 901 20.02 19.24 -13.55
N PHE A 902 19.65 19.21 -12.28
CA PHE A 902 19.98 20.28 -11.33
C PHE A 902 21.50 20.56 -11.24
N VAL A 903 22.33 19.52 -11.15
CA VAL A 903 23.80 19.66 -11.09
C VAL A 903 24.34 20.29 -12.38
N ARG A 904 23.93 19.78 -13.55
CA ARG A 904 24.45 20.24 -14.84
C ARG A 904 23.92 21.62 -15.25
N ASP A 905 22.64 21.87 -15.02
CA ASP A 905 21.93 22.98 -15.63
C ASP A 905 21.78 24.18 -14.66
N GLN A 906 21.94 23.98 -13.34
CA GLN A 906 21.92 25.06 -12.32
C GLN A 906 23.25 25.23 -11.55
N LEU A 907 23.88 24.16 -11.07
CA LEU A 907 25.13 24.27 -10.28
C LEU A 907 26.37 24.49 -11.15
N ALA A 908 26.58 23.66 -12.18
CA ALA A 908 27.76 23.73 -13.04
C ALA A 908 27.97 25.09 -13.74
N PRO A 909 26.92 25.85 -14.16
CA PRO A 909 27.09 27.20 -14.73
C PRO A 909 27.69 28.20 -13.74
N LYS A 910 27.39 28.09 -12.44
CA LYS A 910 27.87 28.99 -11.38
C LYS A 910 29.34 28.81 -11.02
N LEU A 911 29.93 27.64 -11.28
CA LEU A 911 31.31 27.32 -10.89
C LEU A 911 32.34 28.22 -11.57
N VAL A 912 33.07 29.00 -10.76
CA VAL A 912 34.16 29.89 -11.16
C VAL A 912 35.38 29.83 -10.24
N THR A 913 35.24 29.35 -8.99
CA THR A 913 36.34 29.14 -8.03
C THR A 913 36.55 27.66 -7.67
N GLU A 914 37.71 27.35 -7.09
CA GLU A 914 38.01 26.02 -6.54
C GLU A 914 37.14 25.66 -5.32
N ALA A 915 36.85 26.61 -4.44
CA ALA A 915 36.00 26.37 -3.26
C ALA A 915 34.57 25.96 -3.66
N GLN A 916 33.98 26.64 -4.66
CA GLN A 916 32.69 26.27 -5.25
C GLN A 916 32.73 24.84 -5.85
N LEU A 917 33.80 24.50 -6.58
CA LEU A 917 33.96 23.15 -7.15
C LEU A 917 33.94 22.09 -6.04
N ILE A 918 34.75 22.26 -4.99
CA ILE A 918 34.83 21.29 -3.88
C ILE A 918 33.49 21.19 -3.13
N PHE A 919 32.78 22.30 -2.92
CA PHE A 919 31.45 22.27 -2.32
C PHE A 919 30.45 21.46 -3.16
N VAL A 920 30.38 21.69 -4.48
CA VAL A 920 29.51 20.92 -5.37
C VAL A 920 29.94 19.45 -5.44
N LEU A 921 31.24 19.14 -5.48
CA LEU A 921 31.73 17.76 -5.43
C LEU A 921 31.31 17.04 -4.13
N ARG A 922 31.34 17.71 -2.96
CA ARG A 922 30.83 17.14 -1.71
C ARG A 922 29.31 16.87 -1.75
N LEU A 923 28.53 17.56 -2.57
CA LEU A 923 27.11 17.25 -2.81
C LEU A 923 26.91 16.14 -3.86
N VAL A 924 27.77 16.05 -4.89
CA VAL A 924 27.63 15.08 -5.97
C VAL A 924 28.01 13.65 -5.57
N VAL A 925 28.97 13.47 -4.66
CA VAL A 925 29.42 12.12 -4.23
C VAL A 925 28.29 11.27 -3.62
N PRO A 926 27.46 11.77 -2.68
CA PRO A 926 26.28 11.04 -2.22
C PRO A 926 25.29 10.66 -3.33
N ILE A 927 25.17 11.48 -4.38
CA ILE A 927 24.29 11.21 -5.53
C ILE A 927 24.81 10.01 -6.34
N LEU A 928 26.12 9.98 -6.64
CA LEU A 928 26.78 8.85 -7.32
C LEU A 928 26.59 7.55 -6.52
N GLN A 929 26.80 7.60 -5.20
CA GLN A 929 26.60 6.45 -4.31
C GLN A 929 25.13 5.97 -4.35
N ARG A 930 24.15 6.86 -4.22
CA ARG A 930 22.73 6.49 -4.25
C ARG A 930 22.29 5.90 -5.58
N PHE A 931 22.80 6.39 -6.71
CA PHE A 931 22.52 5.78 -8.02
C PHE A 931 23.18 4.40 -8.18
N TYR A 932 24.39 4.23 -7.67
CA TYR A 932 25.08 2.93 -7.68
C TYR A 932 24.30 1.88 -6.85
N ASP A 933 23.88 2.24 -5.65
CA ASP A 933 23.10 1.37 -4.76
C ASP A 933 21.71 1.04 -5.35
N ALA A 934 21.14 1.95 -6.16
CA ALA A 934 19.88 1.73 -6.87
C ALA A 934 19.98 0.72 -8.04
N LYS A 935 21.18 0.32 -8.48
CA LYS A 935 21.51 -0.72 -9.48
C LYS A 935 20.95 -0.58 -10.91
N GLU A 936 19.87 0.17 -11.12
CA GLU A 936 19.13 0.25 -12.39
C GLU A 936 19.43 1.54 -13.19
N ARG A 937 20.29 2.42 -12.67
CA ARG A 937 20.52 3.79 -13.20
C ARG A 937 21.93 4.02 -13.78
N SER A 938 22.54 2.99 -14.37
CA SER A 938 23.92 3.03 -14.89
C SER A 938 24.22 4.22 -15.82
N LYS A 939 23.30 4.58 -16.71
CA LYS A 939 23.46 5.75 -17.59
C LYS A 939 23.52 7.07 -16.82
N GLN A 940 22.65 7.28 -15.83
CA GLN A 940 22.65 8.53 -15.04
C GLN A 940 23.94 8.70 -14.23
N ILE A 941 24.56 7.61 -13.78
CA ILE A 941 25.90 7.63 -13.16
C ILE A 941 26.96 8.07 -14.17
N GLN A 942 26.92 7.54 -15.39
CA GLN A 942 27.87 7.89 -16.46
C GLN A 942 27.73 9.37 -16.86
N ASP A 943 26.51 9.83 -17.12
CA ASP A 943 26.21 11.23 -17.49
C ASP A 943 26.70 12.20 -16.39
N LEU A 944 26.39 11.90 -15.10
CA LEU A 944 26.82 12.71 -13.96
C LEU A 944 28.35 12.69 -13.76
N ALA A 945 29.03 11.56 -13.99
CA ALA A 945 30.48 11.48 -13.93
C ALA A 945 31.16 12.29 -15.05
N VAL A 946 30.59 12.29 -16.26
CA VAL A 946 31.04 13.15 -17.37
C VAL A 946 30.86 14.62 -17.01
N ASP A 947 29.75 14.99 -16.36
CA ASP A 947 29.51 16.36 -15.90
C ASP A 947 30.50 16.76 -14.77
N VAL A 948 30.90 15.83 -13.87
CA VAL A 948 32.00 16.04 -12.90
C VAL A 948 33.34 16.36 -13.59
N TYR A 949 33.71 15.64 -14.63
CA TYR A 949 34.92 15.96 -15.41
C TYR A 949 34.83 17.34 -16.07
N LYS A 950 33.69 17.68 -16.70
CA LYS A 950 33.47 19.00 -17.33
C LYS A 950 33.56 20.15 -16.31
N MET A 951 32.94 20.00 -15.13
CA MET A 951 33.01 20.98 -14.04
C MET A 951 34.45 21.21 -13.57
N THR A 952 35.22 20.12 -13.41
CA THR A 952 36.64 20.18 -13.01
C THR A 952 37.48 20.91 -14.05
N VAL A 953 37.30 20.59 -15.35
CA VAL A 953 37.98 21.28 -16.45
C VAL A 953 37.66 22.78 -16.48
N LYS A 954 36.37 23.14 -16.41
CA LYS A 954 35.91 24.54 -16.45
C LYS A 954 36.57 25.40 -15.37
N VAL A 955 36.70 24.87 -14.15
CA VAL A 955 37.31 25.60 -13.03
C VAL A 955 38.83 25.61 -13.14
N ASN A 956 39.47 24.49 -13.50
CA ASN A 956 40.93 24.44 -13.74
C ASN A 956 41.36 25.42 -14.85
N GLU A 957 40.62 25.51 -15.97
CA GLU A 957 40.92 26.45 -17.06
C GLU A 957 40.83 27.93 -16.63
N ARG A 958 40.04 28.25 -15.60
CA ARG A 958 39.86 29.60 -15.08
C ARG A 958 40.80 29.96 -13.93
N VAL A 959 41.05 29.03 -13.02
CA VAL A 959 41.89 29.21 -11.81
C VAL A 959 43.37 28.90 -12.09
N GLY A 960 43.66 28.06 -13.08
CA GLY A 960 45.02 27.64 -13.45
C GLY A 960 45.47 26.39 -12.70
N VAL A 961 46.09 26.58 -11.52
CA VAL A 961 46.55 25.48 -10.65
C VAL A 961 45.68 25.44 -9.40
N LEU A 962 45.06 24.30 -9.15
CA LEU A 962 44.18 24.08 -8.00
C LEU A 962 45.02 23.73 -6.76
N LYS A 963 44.69 24.33 -5.61
CA LYS A 963 45.38 24.13 -4.32
C LYS A 963 45.22 22.71 -3.77
N TYR A 964 44.08 22.08 -4.03
CA TYR A 964 43.71 20.74 -3.57
C TYR A 964 43.59 19.74 -4.73
N GLU A 965 44.43 19.89 -5.76
CA GLU A 965 44.44 19.01 -6.93
C GLU A 965 44.57 17.51 -6.58
N ASP A 966 45.31 17.14 -5.53
CA ASP A 966 45.39 15.73 -5.07
C ASP A 966 44.03 15.17 -4.65
N ALA A 967 43.29 15.87 -3.78
CA ALA A 967 41.98 15.42 -3.31
C ALA A 967 40.94 15.32 -4.44
N ILE A 968 41.02 16.23 -5.41
CA ILE A 968 40.17 16.19 -6.62
C ILE A 968 40.57 15.00 -7.50
N CYS A 969 41.88 14.76 -7.69
CA CYS A 969 42.36 13.62 -8.46
C CYS A 969 42.00 12.27 -7.82
N ASP A 970 42.13 12.15 -6.49
CA ASP A 970 41.73 10.96 -5.73
C ASP A 970 40.23 10.69 -5.86
N LEU A 971 39.40 11.74 -5.83
CA LEU A 971 37.97 11.62 -6.08
C LEU A 971 37.66 11.12 -7.51
N LEU A 972 38.36 11.63 -8.53
CA LEU A 972 38.17 11.17 -9.91
C LEU A 972 38.60 9.69 -10.08
N TYR A 973 39.66 9.26 -9.40
CA TYR A 973 40.04 7.84 -9.33
C TYR A 973 39.01 6.99 -8.57
N HIS A 974 38.51 7.46 -7.43
CA HIS A 974 37.46 6.77 -6.69
C HIS A 974 36.21 6.60 -7.56
N MET A 975 35.78 7.66 -8.24
CA MET A 975 34.67 7.64 -9.18
C MET A 975 34.90 6.63 -10.32
N LYS A 976 36.11 6.61 -10.91
CA LYS A 976 36.50 5.59 -11.90
C LYS A 976 36.34 4.18 -11.33
N TYR A 977 37.00 3.85 -10.23
CA TYR A 977 37.10 2.47 -9.77
C TYR A 977 35.85 1.93 -9.07
N MET A 978 35.04 2.81 -8.44
CA MET A 978 33.83 2.40 -7.72
C MET A 978 32.57 2.45 -8.59
N TYR A 979 32.42 3.47 -9.44
CA TYR A 979 31.12 3.79 -10.06
C TYR A 979 31.07 3.57 -11.58
N VAL A 980 32.05 4.10 -12.35
CA VAL A 980 31.93 4.16 -13.84
C VAL A 980 32.89 3.26 -14.62
N GLY A 981 33.91 2.67 -13.99
CA GLY A 981 34.89 1.84 -14.68
C GLY A 981 35.50 2.54 -15.90
N ASP A 982 35.49 1.86 -17.05
CA ASP A 982 35.92 2.44 -18.33
C ASP A 982 34.74 2.94 -19.20
N PHE A 983 33.49 2.99 -18.69
CA PHE A 983 32.32 3.39 -19.48
C PHE A 983 32.36 4.84 -19.98
N VAL A 984 33.06 5.73 -19.28
CA VAL A 984 33.23 7.17 -19.62
C VAL A 984 34.68 7.50 -20.01
N LYS A 985 35.45 6.49 -20.43
CA LYS A 985 36.89 6.61 -20.65
C LYS A 985 37.25 7.66 -21.70
N ASN A 986 36.51 7.72 -22.81
CA ASN A 986 36.81 8.62 -23.92
C ASN A 986 36.57 10.09 -23.52
N GLU A 987 35.47 10.33 -22.81
CA GLU A 987 35.06 11.62 -22.28
C GLU A 987 36.04 12.09 -21.19
N ALA A 988 36.45 11.18 -20.31
CA ALA A 988 37.47 11.43 -19.30
C ALA A 988 38.84 11.74 -19.94
N GLU A 989 39.26 11.01 -20.98
CA GLU A 989 40.51 11.27 -21.71
C GLU A 989 40.50 12.66 -22.37
N GLN A 990 39.39 13.04 -23.02
CA GLN A 990 39.23 14.38 -23.61
C GLN A 990 39.22 15.49 -22.55
N ALA A 991 38.59 15.26 -21.39
CA ALA A 991 38.60 16.21 -20.28
C ALA A 991 40.00 16.36 -19.68
N ILE A 992 40.71 15.25 -19.42
CA ILE A 992 42.06 15.24 -18.83
C ILE A 992 43.05 15.99 -19.71
N GLN A 993 42.95 15.89 -21.04
CA GLN A 993 43.82 16.65 -21.96
C GLN A 993 43.75 18.18 -21.75
N ARG A 994 42.61 18.70 -21.29
CA ARG A 994 42.38 20.13 -21.01
C ARG A 994 42.79 20.58 -19.60
N LEU A 995 43.12 19.65 -18.70
CA LEU A 995 43.57 19.97 -17.35
C LEU A 995 45.00 20.52 -17.32
N SER A 996 45.37 21.12 -16.19
CA SER A 996 46.74 21.59 -15.93
C SER A 996 47.77 20.45 -16.06
N PRO A 997 49.05 20.74 -16.39
CA PRO A 997 50.07 19.70 -16.54
C PRO A 997 50.25 18.83 -15.29
N SER A 998 50.10 19.39 -14.08
CA SER A 998 50.19 18.63 -12.83
C SER A 998 49.06 17.60 -12.71
N MET A 999 47.80 18.03 -12.84
CA MET A 999 46.64 17.14 -12.82
C MET A 999 46.71 16.06 -13.92
N ARG A 1000 47.22 16.39 -15.12
CA ARG A 1000 47.45 15.39 -16.18
C ARG A 1000 48.43 14.29 -15.77
N ILE A 1001 49.50 14.63 -15.05
CA ILE A 1001 50.46 13.64 -14.54
C ILE A 1001 49.83 12.80 -13.42
N LYS A 1002 49.04 13.41 -12.54
CA LYS A 1002 48.33 12.70 -11.45
C LYS A 1002 47.27 11.72 -11.99
N LEU A 1003 46.51 12.14 -13.01
CA LEU A 1003 45.42 11.36 -13.62
C LEU A 1003 45.85 10.40 -14.74
N LYS A 1004 47.16 10.25 -15.00
CA LYS A 1004 47.68 9.44 -16.13
C LYS A 1004 47.25 7.96 -16.14
N TYR A 1005 46.76 7.41 -15.03
CA TYR A 1005 46.26 6.03 -14.94
C TYR A 1005 44.74 5.90 -15.18
N ILE A 1006 44.01 7.01 -15.32
CA ILE A 1006 42.61 6.97 -15.79
C ILE A 1006 42.59 6.50 -17.25
N SER A 1007 43.52 7.03 -18.06
CA SER A 1007 43.85 6.60 -19.42
C SER A 1007 44.94 5.52 -19.38
N HIS A 1008 44.60 4.23 -19.47
CA HIS A 1008 45.58 3.12 -19.39
C HIS A 1008 46.62 3.06 -20.55
N THR A 1009 46.65 4.06 -21.43
CA THR A 1009 47.47 4.15 -22.65
C THR A 1009 48.96 4.45 -22.45
N GLN A 1010 49.45 4.76 -21.23
CA GLN A 1010 50.86 5.16 -21.01
C GLN A 1010 51.82 4.07 -20.47
N LEU A 1011 51.42 2.80 -20.45
CA LEU A 1011 52.37 1.68 -20.21
C LEU A 1011 53.03 1.14 -21.50
N SER A 1012 52.68 1.69 -22.68
CA SER A 1012 52.98 1.06 -23.98
C SER A 1012 54.40 1.26 -24.52
N ASN A 1013 55.19 2.21 -24.01
CA ASN A 1013 56.42 2.65 -24.70
C ASN A 1013 57.73 2.22 -24.05
N ASP A 1014 57.75 1.87 -22.75
CA ASP A 1014 58.98 1.56 -22.00
C ASP A 1014 59.15 0.06 -21.65
N CYS A 1015 58.22 -0.81 -22.04
CA CYS A 1015 58.20 -2.23 -21.62
C CYS A 1015 57.99 -3.19 -22.79
N SER A 1016 59.07 -3.80 -23.28
CA SER A 1016 59.09 -4.75 -24.42
C SER A 1016 58.20 -5.99 -24.27
N TRP A 1017 57.80 -6.31 -23.04
CA TRP A 1017 57.00 -7.48 -22.66
C TRP A 1017 55.51 -7.16 -22.43
N TYR A 1018 55.10 -5.88 -22.38
CA TYR A 1018 53.70 -5.48 -22.18
C TYR A 1018 53.12 -4.84 -23.44
N TRP A 1019 51.97 -5.35 -23.90
CA TRP A 1019 51.40 -5.04 -25.20
C TRP A 1019 49.97 -4.45 -25.11
N GLY A 1020 49.55 -3.99 -23.93
CA GLY A 1020 48.27 -3.31 -23.72
C GLY A 1020 47.05 -4.14 -24.10
N ASN A 1021 46.04 -3.49 -24.67
CA ASN A 1021 44.78 -4.10 -25.09
C ASN A 1021 44.92 -4.88 -26.40
N MET A 1022 45.74 -5.93 -26.37
CA MET A 1022 45.94 -6.89 -27.44
C MET A 1022 44.95 -8.06 -27.29
N SER A 1023 44.28 -8.44 -28.37
CA SER A 1023 43.41 -9.62 -28.40
C SER A 1023 44.21 -10.93 -28.27
N TRP A 1024 43.54 -12.02 -27.92
CA TRP A 1024 44.21 -13.32 -27.84
C TRP A 1024 44.74 -13.78 -29.20
N LEU A 1025 43.97 -13.59 -30.28
CA LEU A 1025 44.36 -13.90 -31.67
C LEU A 1025 45.59 -13.11 -32.16
N GLU A 1026 45.70 -11.84 -31.80
CA GLU A 1026 46.89 -11.04 -32.13
C GLU A 1026 48.12 -11.53 -31.36
N ALA A 1027 47.95 -11.84 -30.08
CA ALA A 1027 49.01 -12.43 -29.27
C ALA A 1027 49.45 -13.80 -29.83
N GLU A 1028 48.52 -14.63 -30.33
CA GLU A 1028 48.88 -15.87 -31.03
C GLU A 1028 49.69 -15.58 -32.30
N LYS A 1029 49.22 -14.71 -33.20
CA LYS A 1029 49.95 -14.34 -34.43
C LYS A 1029 51.38 -13.84 -34.14
N VAL A 1030 51.53 -12.97 -33.13
CA VAL A 1030 52.81 -12.41 -32.72
C VAL A 1030 53.74 -13.46 -32.11
N LEU A 1031 53.21 -14.40 -31.30
CA LEU A 1031 54.02 -15.40 -30.61
C LEU A 1031 54.30 -16.67 -31.43
N MET A 1032 53.45 -17.02 -32.40
CA MET A 1032 53.64 -18.20 -33.26
C MET A 1032 54.90 -18.08 -34.14
N SER A 1033 55.29 -16.86 -34.50
CA SER A 1033 56.51 -16.52 -35.25
C SER A 1033 57.74 -16.26 -34.38
N ARG A 1034 57.68 -16.58 -33.07
CA ARG A 1034 58.76 -16.33 -32.09
C ARG A 1034 59.29 -17.64 -31.48
N PRO A 1035 60.50 -17.63 -30.88
CA PRO A 1035 61.06 -18.80 -30.22
C PRO A 1035 60.16 -19.39 -29.13
N LEU A 1036 60.30 -20.69 -28.88
CA LEU A 1036 59.62 -21.38 -27.79
C LEU A 1036 59.97 -20.74 -26.44
N GLY A 1037 58.96 -20.52 -25.59
CA GLY A 1037 59.13 -19.82 -24.30
C GLY A 1037 58.98 -18.30 -24.36
N THR A 1038 58.90 -17.69 -25.56
CA THR A 1038 58.59 -16.25 -25.67
C THR A 1038 57.22 -15.96 -25.07
N TYR A 1039 57.10 -14.85 -24.33
CA TYR A 1039 55.83 -14.42 -23.72
C TYR A 1039 55.59 -12.92 -23.89
N LEU A 1040 54.33 -12.51 -23.76
CA LEU A 1040 53.90 -11.13 -23.62
C LEU A 1040 52.77 -11.04 -22.60
N ILE A 1041 52.61 -9.88 -21.96
CA ILE A 1041 51.49 -9.56 -21.07
C ILE A 1041 50.59 -8.56 -21.78
N ARG A 1042 49.29 -8.80 -21.73
CA ARG A 1042 48.23 -7.99 -22.35
C ARG A 1042 47.06 -7.85 -21.40
N ASP A 1043 46.18 -6.90 -21.67
CA ASP A 1043 44.96 -6.71 -20.88
C ASP A 1043 44.05 -7.94 -20.97
N SER A 1044 43.37 -8.25 -19.87
CA SER A 1044 42.44 -9.38 -19.82
C SER A 1044 41.06 -8.95 -20.27
N ALA A 1045 40.52 -9.63 -21.28
CA ALA A 1045 39.12 -9.52 -21.71
C ALA A 1045 38.16 -10.21 -20.72
N SER A 1046 38.36 -10.01 -19.41
CA SER A 1046 37.54 -10.61 -18.35
C SER A 1046 37.60 -9.76 -17.09
N ASP A 1047 36.44 -9.26 -16.69
CA ASP A 1047 36.20 -8.28 -15.62
C ASP A 1047 36.70 -8.68 -14.22
N ARG A 1048 37.18 -9.92 -14.05
CA ARG A 1048 37.73 -10.46 -12.79
C ARG A 1048 39.26 -10.44 -12.70
N TYR A 1049 39.94 -10.07 -13.78
CA TYR A 1049 41.39 -10.09 -13.89
C TYR A 1049 41.87 -8.89 -14.70
N ILE A 1050 42.94 -8.23 -14.27
CA ILE A 1050 43.47 -7.04 -14.98
C ILE A 1050 44.31 -7.48 -16.18
N PHE A 1051 45.18 -8.49 -16.01
CA PHE A 1051 46.15 -8.90 -17.03
C PHE A 1051 46.08 -10.39 -17.39
N THR A 1052 46.54 -10.70 -18.60
CA THR A 1052 46.74 -12.05 -19.14
C THR A 1052 48.15 -12.17 -19.68
N ILE A 1053 48.91 -13.18 -19.24
CA ILE A 1053 50.15 -13.57 -19.91
C ILE A 1053 49.82 -14.52 -21.07
N SER A 1054 50.42 -14.28 -22.23
CA SER A 1054 50.34 -15.14 -23.40
C SER A 1054 51.75 -15.66 -23.69
N TYR A 1055 51.94 -16.97 -23.87
CA TYR A 1055 53.28 -17.55 -24.07
C TYR A 1055 53.30 -18.69 -25.09
N ARG A 1056 54.40 -18.80 -25.82
CA ARG A 1056 54.63 -19.77 -26.90
C ARG A 1056 55.08 -21.13 -26.35
N THR A 1057 54.30 -22.18 -26.60
CA THR A 1057 54.71 -23.59 -26.41
C THR A 1057 55.00 -24.24 -27.77
N THR A 1058 55.41 -25.51 -27.78
CA THR A 1058 55.85 -26.25 -28.98
C THR A 1058 54.89 -26.13 -30.16
N ASN A 1059 53.59 -26.34 -29.92
CA ASN A 1059 52.59 -26.42 -30.99
C ASN A 1059 51.52 -25.31 -30.94
N SER A 1060 51.43 -24.56 -29.84
CA SER A 1060 50.37 -23.56 -29.60
C SER A 1060 50.89 -22.32 -28.87
N VAL A 1061 50.00 -21.39 -28.58
CA VAL A 1061 50.19 -20.30 -27.63
C VAL A 1061 49.18 -20.51 -26.50
N HIS A 1062 49.59 -20.28 -25.25
CA HIS A 1062 48.71 -20.42 -24.10
C HIS A 1062 48.48 -19.07 -23.42
N HIS A 1063 47.25 -18.82 -22.99
CA HIS A 1063 46.85 -17.61 -22.29
C HIS A 1063 46.49 -17.94 -20.84
N THR A 1064 47.15 -17.30 -19.87
CA THR A 1064 46.87 -17.47 -18.44
C THR A 1064 46.54 -16.12 -17.81
N ARG A 1065 45.36 -16.01 -17.18
CA ARG A 1065 44.95 -14.80 -16.45
C ARG A 1065 45.75 -14.66 -15.15
N LEU A 1066 46.13 -13.44 -14.81
CA LEU A 1066 46.98 -13.14 -13.65
C LEU A 1066 46.14 -12.66 -12.47
N PRO A 1067 45.84 -13.51 -11.45
CA PRO A 1067 45.24 -13.06 -10.21
C PRO A 1067 46.15 -12.07 -9.46
N GLN A 1068 45.54 -11.05 -8.85
CA GLN A 1068 46.19 -10.08 -7.99
C GLN A 1068 46.01 -10.47 -6.52
N HIS A 1069 47.09 -10.59 -5.76
CA HIS A 1069 47.07 -10.87 -4.31
C HIS A 1069 48.10 -9.97 -3.61
N GLY A 1070 47.66 -9.22 -2.57
CA GLY A 1070 48.55 -8.33 -1.81
C GLY A 1070 49.28 -7.29 -2.66
N GLY A 1071 48.60 -6.72 -3.66
CA GLY A 1071 49.17 -5.74 -4.60
C GLY A 1071 50.06 -6.33 -5.70
N LYS A 1072 50.33 -7.65 -5.71
CA LYS A 1072 51.20 -8.31 -6.70
C LYS A 1072 50.41 -9.28 -7.59
N PHE A 1073 50.83 -9.41 -8.85
CA PHE A 1073 50.27 -10.40 -9.79
C PHE A 1073 51.03 -11.72 -9.71
N CYS A 1074 50.33 -12.85 -9.73
CA CYS A 1074 50.95 -14.17 -9.54
C CYS A 1074 50.44 -15.22 -10.54
N LEU A 1075 51.34 -16.09 -11.00
CA LEU A 1075 50.99 -17.27 -11.78
C LEU A 1075 50.71 -18.46 -10.86
N GLY A 1076 49.48 -18.98 -10.88
CA GLY A 1076 49.12 -20.24 -10.21
C GLY A 1076 48.18 -20.15 -8.99
N GLY A 1077 47.68 -18.96 -8.63
CA GLY A 1077 46.68 -18.78 -7.57
C GLY A 1077 47.20 -18.93 -6.12
N ALA A 1078 46.30 -18.72 -5.16
CA ALA A 1078 46.65 -18.44 -3.76
C ALA A 1078 47.40 -19.55 -2.98
N PHE A 1079 47.37 -20.80 -3.46
CA PHE A 1079 47.60 -21.99 -2.61
C PHE A 1079 48.82 -22.85 -2.97
N LYS A 1080 49.79 -22.37 -3.77
CA LYS A 1080 51.11 -23.00 -3.87
C LYS A 1080 52.24 -22.04 -3.51
N ARG A 1081 52.54 -21.99 -2.21
CA ARG A 1081 53.72 -21.31 -1.66
C ARG A 1081 55.02 -22.02 -2.10
N LYS A 1082 55.52 -21.63 -3.27
CA LYS A 1082 56.95 -21.54 -3.58
C LYS A 1082 57.18 -20.19 -4.26
N HIS A 1083 58.28 -19.53 -3.90
CA HIS A 1083 58.53 -18.14 -4.30
C HIS A 1083 58.74 -18.03 -5.82
N PHE A 1084 57.68 -17.63 -6.53
CA PHE A 1084 57.76 -17.02 -7.85
C PHE A 1084 57.25 -15.57 -7.74
N SER A 1085 58.14 -14.71 -7.23
CA SER A 1085 57.90 -13.27 -7.14
C SER A 1085 58.56 -12.63 -8.36
N PHE A 1086 57.78 -12.15 -9.33
CA PHE A 1086 58.31 -11.23 -10.33
C PHE A 1086 58.48 -9.85 -9.67
N ASN A 1087 59.73 -9.45 -9.42
CA ASN A 1087 60.05 -8.06 -9.11
C ASN A 1087 60.07 -7.27 -10.42
N PHE A 1088 58.95 -6.67 -10.78
CA PHE A 1088 58.97 -5.65 -11.82
C PHE A 1088 59.57 -4.36 -11.27
N ILE A 1089 60.48 -3.77 -12.08
CA ILE A 1089 61.19 -2.50 -11.88
C ILE A 1089 62.33 -2.54 -10.83
N ARG A 1090 63.55 -2.85 -11.32
CA ARG A 1090 64.72 -1.94 -11.23
C ARG A 1090 65.92 -2.49 -12.04
N HIS A 1091 66.69 -1.55 -12.60
CA HIS A 1091 67.91 -1.71 -13.41
C HIS A 1091 67.76 -2.23 -14.84
N SER A 1092 67.94 -1.27 -15.75
CA SER A 1092 68.55 -1.43 -17.07
C SER A 1092 69.99 -1.93 -16.95
N GLU A 1093 70.33 -3.01 -17.66
CA GLU A 1093 71.59 -3.15 -18.42
C GLU A 1093 71.59 -4.45 -19.24
N CYS A 1094 72.58 -4.56 -20.12
CA CYS A 1094 72.66 -5.39 -21.32
C CYS A 1094 72.51 -6.93 -21.20
N LEU A 1095 72.00 -7.48 -22.31
CA LEU A 1095 72.43 -8.70 -23.03
C LEU A 1095 71.92 -10.11 -22.68
N GLU A 1096 71.78 -10.82 -23.80
CA GLU A 1096 71.78 -12.27 -24.08
C GLU A 1096 70.58 -13.17 -23.78
N TYR A 1097 70.35 -14.05 -24.76
CA TYR A 1097 69.40 -15.15 -24.74
C TYR A 1097 69.83 -16.15 -23.67
N ASP A 1098 68.89 -16.61 -22.83
CA ASP A 1098 69.05 -17.95 -22.28
C ASP A 1098 67.73 -18.71 -22.07
N VAL A 1099 67.77 -19.99 -22.40
CA VAL A 1099 66.65 -20.94 -22.33
C VAL A 1099 66.87 -21.82 -21.11
N CYS A 1100 66.06 -21.66 -20.06
CA CYS A 1100 66.24 -22.44 -18.84
C CYS A 1100 65.05 -23.31 -18.40
N LYS A 1101 65.41 -24.54 -18.04
CA LYS A 1101 64.61 -25.76 -17.89
C LYS A 1101 63.79 -25.84 -16.60
N VAL A 1102 62.83 -26.77 -16.59
CA VAL A 1102 62.00 -27.16 -15.43
C VAL A 1102 62.81 -28.02 -14.43
N GLY A 1103 62.72 -27.73 -13.11
CA GLY A 1103 63.43 -28.44 -12.03
C GLY A 1103 62.85 -28.18 -10.62
N GLN A 1104 63.27 -28.93 -9.58
CA GLN A 1104 62.48 -29.17 -8.36
C GLN A 1104 62.83 -28.41 -7.05
N TRP A 1105 61.78 -27.89 -6.39
CA TRP A 1105 61.37 -27.99 -4.96
C TRP A 1105 62.39 -27.95 -3.76
N ASN A 1106 62.38 -26.90 -2.88
CA ASN A 1106 62.03 -26.86 -1.40
C ASN A 1106 62.67 -25.65 -0.62
N LEU A 1107 62.28 -25.16 0.60
CA LEU A 1107 61.10 -25.37 1.52
C LEU A 1107 60.63 -24.12 2.38
N PHE A 1108 60.59 -24.15 3.75
CA PHE A 1108 59.86 -23.30 4.74
C PHE A 1108 60.66 -23.00 6.05
N PRO A 1109 60.32 -22.02 6.97
CA PRO A 1109 59.03 -21.87 7.69
C PRO A 1109 58.53 -20.41 8.03
N LYS A 1110 57.54 -20.31 8.95
CA LYS A 1110 56.60 -19.18 9.20
C LYS A 1110 57.01 -18.22 10.34
N GLY A 1111 56.48 -16.98 10.32
CA GLY A 1111 56.33 -16.08 11.48
C GLY A 1111 55.11 -15.14 11.32
N LYS A 1112 54.38 -14.82 12.41
CA LYS A 1112 53.16 -13.98 12.42
C LYS A 1112 53.47 -12.52 12.77
N TRP A 1113 52.65 -11.58 12.30
CA TRP A 1113 52.33 -10.34 13.03
C TRP A 1113 50.83 -10.01 12.90
N ILE A 1114 50.34 -9.19 13.84
CA ILE A 1114 48.92 -9.00 14.22
C ILE A 1114 48.45 -7.60 13.81
N ARG A 1115 47.14 -7.42 13.62
CA ARG A 1115 46.48 -6.12 13.41
C ARG A 1115 46.67 -5.20 14.63
N ASN A 1116 46.91 -3.91 14.38
CA ASN A 1116 45.89 -2.89 14.63
C ASN A 1116 45.60 -2.21 13.29
#